data_AF-T0QTC4-F1
#
_entry.id   AF-T0QTC4-F1
#
_cell.length_a   1.000
_cell.length_b   1.000
_cell.length_c   1.000
_cell.angle_alpha   90.00
_cell.angle_beta   90.00
_cell.angle_gamma   90.00
#
_symmetry.space_group_name_H-M   'P 1'
#
loop_
_entity.id
_entity.type
_entity.pdbx_description
1 polymer ?
#
loop_
_entity_poly.entity_id
_entity_poly.type
_entity_poly.pdbx_seq_one_letter_code
_entity_poly.pdbx_strand_id
1 'polypeptide(L)'
;MGCSLLYVQVLTESFANDLWWPRYNATGYEAFLVDVANDALQTRPNGSLDLLQLTIDKRYSAAASSTTFLATYARRLALVELTTLEYAVTNLRALGAFWAPYMNVQHCWVDFNRTFELAHTTRRQRRCSRNYLRNAAVHVEATLRNVVWDEFIATWGGPGGMFTLAIQLALEETPAGRRWLQTTAAARASTSISAEVAYWSAHNFTRFQLNWQNNVQTGLSESFSITNALGMDHVFSIKALHHQPGPQTSVNLYWGPNNDWDVAKLYNMSLVRHSDNWIGPTDWEELDQLLNATGGLSEPLATFHNRVGPYVSIDLYLVGVPPSVMAVYYAFQALLANATVPTASVLVTPTPPAWKTTPLAYMGGNPACLSLPRFTPYVQHPFSYTDDCSGNAPFTINMTTYGMLFARLWDLANASAICAVTADAPVCAKILLESIIVAPNITLPPHVLTAASIDMVHTNASLMQFAIDSSGTWRLLREPMIAPASAAWTFFGWLLVHDWILGRREVVSFEGDVSSIVLVSDMYEPLVYPTSGGDRYMEGATHYVAYLITSSISSRVLLAVVVVCVRFLSKGAVDGSSLVFFNRVVGSVWSGRPLMFLQGMTALVMLSTAQLSLVQNSVDGATQLQYAPRPLWITAIIAGEATWVCYVLQELLLVAVGGAVTRAASPYGTAFVWATFLVIDGMYPVTAVGSLNRTCISYDMDYQLDCHSGNLRIGDTYRVILLLSIAVGVTLVSIVLARHWRQTPRVAPVPFALIPQLHLHLCGISQALLTLRLGETSHDDIAYFMSGILTWTLREQRYLFDIKTWIFVDLGRKSSAPEPWAGPALASPAPQAASNVQRSVVSLAALAYLGATIAASISYIQVSAVNLANDFCWSHFNSSGTHVFLASWINTQLVLNRTHQGPFLLTLPSINLFSPFNASTATVPAVLNYAAKLQHGVFATRLEAIVAALFLARLRPSRDQFVLAASLAQLSRATNVTQICAIDDYNLDACTAAATVAAARDVVGNVSFALFAQRDDVAPVVLTTLPLFNAPEFELYAWLFLSDWVFGNREVVAFQGDYSAITVLLESESPLQQPPNAWQVLSNVALYTRAGVLYITCVLLGVAVIVTCYILTSRGAFEWLNMLELSRVGGIVWVGRPLLLLRATTALSVLSTATLQLLYENESISAFQTEQNPWYTTILAASEVTPTRRTTRPSTASPCGRPSPFSRSLRP
;
A
#
# COMPACT_ATOMS: atom_id res chain seq x y z
N MET A 1 -10.29 38.96 -6.79
CA MET A 1 -8.87 38.83 -6.42
C MET A 1 -8.71 38.12 -5.09
N GLY A 2 -9.17 38.71 -3.97
CA GLY A 2 -9.09 38.07 -2.64
C GLY A 2 -9.71 36.67 -2.61
N CYS A 3 -10.92 36.49 -3.15
CA CYS A 3 -11.58 35.18 -3.23
C CYS A 3 -10.77 34.12 -3.99
N SER A 4 -10.13 34.48 -5.11
CA SER A 4 -9.35 33.51 -5.90
C SER A 4 -8.02 33.16 -5.24
N LEU A 5 -7.39 34.09 -4.50
CA LEU A 5 -6.22 33.77 -3.67
C LEU A 5 -6.58 32.86 -2.50
N LEU A 6 -7.75 33.09 -1.88
CA LEU A 6 -8.29 32.18 -0.86
C LEU A 6 -8.60 30.80 -1.43
N TYR A 7 -9.16 30.73 -2.65
CA TYR A 7 -9.37 29.45 -3.33
C TYR A 7 -8.07 28.67 -3.54
N VAL A 8 -6.97 29.34 -3.91
CA VAL A 8 -5.65 28.68 -4.04
C VAL A 8 -5.26 27.99 -2.74
N GLN A 9 -5.42 28.66 -1.59
CA GLN A 9 -5.09 28.06 -0.28
C GLN A 9 -5.91 26.78 -0.02
N VAL A 10 -7.23 26.84 -0.22
CA VAL A 10 -8.12 25.69 0.00
C VAL A 10 -7.84 24.57 -1.01
N LEU A 11 -7.53 24.92 -2.26
CA LEU A 11 -7.16 23.98 -3.31
C LEU A 11 -5.85 23.26 -2.98
N THR A 12 -4.81 23.98 -2.55
CA THR A 12 -3.51 23.38 -2.22
C THR A 12 -3.61 22.42 -1.04
N GLU A 13 -4.45 22.71 -0.04
CA GLU A 13 -4.66 21.79 1.08
C GLU A 13 -5.43 20.53 0.67
N SER A 14 -6.41 20.66 -0.22
CA SER A 14 -7.23 19.54 -0.68
C SER A 14 -6.45 18.64 -1.66
N PHE A 15 -5.72 19.23 -2.60
CA PHE A 15 -4.95 18.53 -3.64
C PHE A 15 -3.52 18.15 -3.18
N ALA A 16 -3.25 18.18 -1.88
CA ALA A 16 -2.02 17.63 -1.33
C ALA A 16 -1.93 16.09 -1.48
N ASN A 17 -3.07 15.44 -1.73
CA ASN A 17 -3.21 14.01 -1.96
C ASN A 17 -4.28 13.73 -3.02
N ASP A 18 -4.23 12.53 -3.61
CA ASP A 18 -5.12 12.12 -4.69
C ASP A 18 -6.53 11.70 -4.23
N LEU A 19 -6.78 11.73 -2.91
CA LEU A 19 -8.09 11.57 -2.29
C LEU A 19 -8.90 12.88 -2.29
N TRP A 20 -8.24 14.02 -2.50
CA TRP A 20 -8.79 15.36 -2.32
C TRP A 20 -9.34 15.63 -0.92
N TRP A 21 -8.79 14.93 0.08
CA TRP A 21 -9.17 15.06 1.48
C TRP A 21 -8.20 16.04 2.17
N PRO A 22 -8.67 17.24 2.57
CA PRO A 22 -7.79 18.23 3.20
C PRO A 22 -7.07 17.69 4.43
N ARG A 23 -5.75 17.91 4.50
CA ARG A 23 -4.88 17.54 5.64
C ARG A 23 -4.78 16.05 5.94
N TYR A 24 -5.31 15.17 5.09
CA TYR A 24 -5.14 13.72 5.24
C TYR A 24 -3.65 13.36 5.18
N ASN A 25 -3.20 12.48 6.07
CA ASN A 25 -1.82 12.02 6.16
C ASN A 25 -1.76 10.56 6.68
N ALA A 26 -0.65 9.88 6.42
CA ALA A 26 -0.46 8.49 6.81
C ALA A 26 -0.33 8.31 8.35
N THR A 27 0.35 9.23 9.03
CA THR A 27 0.60 9.14 10.48
C THR A 27 -0.62 9.42 11.34
N GLY A 28 -1.53 10.27 10.86
CA GLY A 28 -2.74 10.71 11.56
C GLY A 28 -3.99 9.99 11.08
N TYR A 29 -4.47 10.40 9.91
CA TYR A 29 -5.76 9.96 9.37
C TYR A 29 -5.76 8.49 8.99
N GLU A 30 -4.76 8.03 8.21
CA GLU A 30 -4.70 6.63 7.80
C GLU A 30 -4.51 5.71 9.00
N ALA A 31 -3.57 6.02 9.89
CA ALA A 31 -3.35 5.25 11.11
C ALA A 31 -4.61 5.14 11.99
N PHE A 32 -5.40 6.21 12.09
CA PHE A 32 -6.70 6.17 12.77
C PHE A 32 -7.68 5.24 12.05
N LEU A 33 -7.81 5.33 10.72
CA LEU A 33 -8.67 4.45 9.95
C LEU A 33 -8.24 2.98 10.04
N VAL A 34 -6.94 2.70 10.10
CA VAL A 34 -6.40 1.35 10.32
C VAL A 34 -6.87 0.80 11.67
N ASP A 35 -6.73 1.56 12.76
CA ASP A 35 -7.15 1.12 14.09
C ASP A 35 -8.68 0.91 14.15
N VAL A 36 -9.46 1.82 13.57
CA VAL A 36 -10.92 1.69 13.48
C VAL A 36 -11.34 0.46 12.68
N ALA A 37 -10.70 0.19 11.55
CA ALA A 37 -10.99 -0.99 10.74
C ALA A 37 -10.61 -2.28 11.49
N ASN A 38 -9.44 -2.32 12.13
CA ASN A 38 -8.98 -3.48 12.89
C ASN A 38 -9.89 -3.78 14.08
N ASP A 39 -10.32 -2.76 14.84
CA ASP A 39 -11.24 -2.92 15.96
C ASP A 39 -12.61 -3.47 15.50
N ALA A 40 -13.15 -2.93 14.41
CA ALA A 40 -14.42 -3.40 13.87
C ALA A 40 -14.33 -4.85 13.31
N LEU A 41 -13.26 -5.18 12.58
CA LEU A 41 -13.05 -6.50 11.98
C LEU A 41 -12.81 -7.62 13.00
N GLN A 42 -12.40 -7.25 14.23
CA GLN A 42 -12.20 -8.22 15.31
C GLN A 42 -13.50 -8.94 15.66
N THR A 43 -14.65 -8.27 15.52
CA THR A 43 -15.95 -8.78 15.97
C THR A 43 -16.95 -8.94 14.83
N ARG A 44 -16.82 -8.23 13.70
CA ARG A 44 -17.76 -8.33 12.57
C ARG A 44 -17.04 -8.35 11.21
N PRO A 45 -17.34 -9.32 10.31
CA PRO A 45 -16.78 -9.34 8.96
C PRO A 45 -17.44 -8.35 8.00
N ASN A 46 -18.74 -8.11 8.17
CA ASN A 46 -19.57 -7.35 7.24
C ASN A 46 -20.46 -6.35 7.98
N GLY A 47 -20.83 -5.24 7.31
CA GLY A 47 -21.79 -4.26 7.82
C GLY A 47 -21.43 -2.81 7.51
N SER A 48 -22.24 -1.87 7.98
CA SER A 48 -21.94 -0.44 7.87
C SER A 48 -20.94 0.02 8.93
N LEU A 49 -20.00 0.88 8.53
CA LEU A 49 -19.01 1.51 9.39
C LEU A 49 -19.29 3.01 9.43
N ASP A 50 -19.98 3.46 10.49
CA ASP A 50 -20.22 4.88 10.73
C ASP A 50 -19.01 5.50 11.44
N LEU A 51 -18.14 6.15 10.66
CA LEU A 51 -16.89 6.72 11.15
C LEU A 51 -17.07 7.88 12.13
N LEU A 52 -18.23 8.55 12.13
CA LEU A 52 -18.46 9.71 12.99
C LEU A 52 -18.79 9.34 14.43
N GLN A 53 -19.16 8.08 14.69
CA GLN A 53 -19.49 7.55 16.02
C GLN A 53 -18.33 6.77 16.65
N LEU A 54 -17.24 6.57 15.91
CA LEU A 54 -16.12 5.73 16.33
C LEU A 54 -15.00 6.58 16.93
N THR A 55 -14.59 6.22 18.14
CA THR A 55 -13.52 6.86 18.90
C THR A 55 -12.44 5.83 19.19
N ILE A 56 -11.17 6.21 19.04
CA ILE A 56 -10.03 5.36 19.42
C ILE A 56 -9.25 6.06 20.54
N ASP A 57 -8.99 5.33 21.62
CA ASP A 57 -8.22 5.78 22.80
C ASP A 57 -6.71 5.82 22.52
N LYS A 58 -6.31 6.61 21.53
CA LYS A 58 -4.94 6.75 21.07
C LYS A 58 -4.71 8.12 20.45
N ARG A 59 -3.52 8.68 20.67
CA ARG A 59 -3.07 9.93 20.05
C ARG A 59 -2.28 9.64 18.79
N TYR A 60 -2.65 10.30 17.70
CA TYR A 60 -1.95 10.21 16.41
C TYR A 60 -1.14 11.47 16.11
N SER A 61 -0.35 11.91 17.07
CA SER A 61 0.52 13.09 16.96
C SER A 61 2.00 12.74 16.74
N ALA A 62 2.35 11.45 16.74
CA ALA A 62 3.71 10.98 16.59
C ALA A 62 4.18 11.09 15.12
N ALA A 63 5.50 11.21 14.93
CA ALA A 63 6.12 11.22 13.59
C ALA A 63 5.98 9.86 12.87
N ALA A 64 5.80 8.79 13.62
CA ALA A 64 5.43 7.47 13.15
C ALA A 64 4.34 6.88 14.03
N SER A 65 3.39 6.20 13.41
CA SER A 65 2.25 5.53 14.01
C SER A 65 2.33 4.03 13.70
N SER A 66 1.87 3.24 14.66
CA SER A 66 1.76 1.78 14.55
C SER A 66 0.44 1.32 15.15
N THR A 67 -0.17 0.28 14.60
CA THR A 67 -1.35 -0.40 15.14
C THR A 67 -0.91 -1.67 15.86
N THR A 68 -1.80 -2.24 16.67
CA THR A 68 -1.59 -3.55 17.29
C THR A 68 -2.69 -4.50 16.88
N PHE A 69 -2.34 -5.74 16.57
CA PHE A 69 -3.30 -6.80 16.27
C PHE A 69 -2.79 -8.14 16.83
N LEU A 70 -3.64 -9.16 16.88
CA LEU A 70 -3.29 -10.47 17.46
C LEU A 70 -3.10 -11.53 16.37
N ALA A 71 -2.06 -12.36 16.51
CA ALA A 71 -1.77 -13.45 15.56
C ALA A 71 -2.89 -14.52 15.49
N THR A 72 -3.69 -14.63 16.55
CA THR A 72 -4.89 -15.47 16.64
C THR A 72 -5.93 -15.13 15.57
N TYR A 73 -5.97 -13.87 15.12
CA TYR A 73 -6.92 -13.42 14.10
C TYR A 73 -6.77 -14.21 12.79
N ALA A 74 -5.54 -14.41 12.32
CA ALA A 74 -5.26 -15.17 11.10
C ALA A 74 -5.70 -16.64 11.23
N ARG A 75 -5.45 -17.26 12.40
CA ARG A 75 -5.84 -18.65 12.67
C ARG A 75 -7.35 -18.81 12.79
N ARG A 76 -8.04 -17.87 13.45
CA ARG A 76 -9.51 -17.86 13.51
C ARG A 76 -10.12 -17.77 12.11
N LEU A 77 -9.56 -16.93 11.24
CA LEU A 77 -9.98 -16.85 9.84
C LEU A 77 -9.80 -18.19 9.14
N ALA A 78 -8.59 -18.76 9.15
CA ALA A 78 -8.26 -19.98 8.42
C ALA A 78 -9.01 -21.22 8.94
N LEU A 79 -9.10 -21.41 10.26
CA LEU A 79 -9.55 -22.67 10.88
C LEU A 79 -11.02 -22.69 11.29
N VAL A 80 -11.69 -21.53 11.35
CA VAL A 80 -13.08 -21.42 11.81
C VAL A 80 -13.97 -20.72 10.79
N GLU A 81 -13.57 -19.53 10.33
CA GLU A 81 -14.46 -18.70 9.50
C GLU A 81 -14.45 -19.11 8.01
N LEU A 82 -13.28 -19.44 7.46
CA LEU A 82 -13.08 -19.76 6.04
C LEU A 82 -13.13 -21.27 5.76
N THR A 83 -14.21 -21.92 6.20
CA THR A 83 -14.37 -23.40 6.12
C THR A 83 -15.47 -23.86 5.16
N THR A 84 -16.06 -22.96 4.36
CA THR A 84 -17.13 -23.31 3.42
C THR A 84 -16.62 -24.15 2.25
N LEU A 85 -17.50 -24.95 1.64
CA LEU A 85 -17.11 -25.83 0.53
C LEU A 85 -16.66 -25.04 -0.71
N GLU A 86 -17.33 -23.93 -1.01
CA GLU A 86 -16.97 -23.06 -2.14
C GLU A 86 -15.59 -22.44 -1.97
N TYR A 87 -15.28 -21.96 -0.76
CA TYR A 87 -13.95 -21.48 -0.42
C TYR A 87 -12.90 -22.58 -0.57
N ALA A 88 -13.15 -23.76 0.01
CA ALA A 88 -12.21 -24.88 -0.03
C ALA A 88 -11.93 -25.37 -1.46
N VAL A 89 -12.96 -25.63 -2.27
CA VAL A 89 -12.79 -26.08 -3.67
C VAL A 89 -12.04 -25.05 -4.50
N THR A 90 -12.36 -23.76 -4.33
CA THR A 90 -11.67 -22.68 -5.06
C THR A 90 -10.18 -22.63 -4.74
N ASN A 91 -9.82 -22.71 -3.45
CA ASN A 91 -8.44 -22.59 -3.00
C ASN A 91 -7.63 -23.89 -3.15
N LEU A 92 -8.24 -25.06 -2.95
CA LEU A 92 -7.62 -26.35 -3.28
C LEU A 92 -7.30 -26.45 -4.78
N ARG A 93 -8.06 -25.75 -5.63
CA ARG A 93 -7.74 -25.65 -7.05
C ARG A 93 -6.58 -24.69 -7.36
N ALA A 94 -6.19 -23.82 -6.43
CA ALA A 94 -5.00 -22.98 -6.54
C ALA A 94 -3.79 -23.58 -5.80
N LEU A 95 -4.00 -24.62 -4.97
CA LEU A 95 -2.98 -25.30 -4.17
C LEU A 95 -1.86 -25.87 -5.04
N GLY A 96 -0.61 -25.52 -4.68
CA GLY A 96 0.56 -26.13 -5.29
C GLY A 96 0.68 -27.62 -4.94
N ALA A 97 1.09 -28.45 -5.90
CA ALA A 97 1.22 -29.90 -5.72
C ALA A 97 2.11 -30.28 -4.51
N PHE A 98 3.17 -29.51 -4.26
CA PHE A 98 4.06 -29.68 -3.11
C PHE A 98 3.33 -29.52 -1.77
N TRP A 99 2.38 -28.59 -1.65
CA TRP A 99 1.73 -28.29 -0.36
C TRP A 99 0.61 -29.26 0.01
N ALA A 100 0.19 -30.14 -0.90
CA ALA A 100 -0.92 -31.08 -0.69
C ALA A 100 -0.83 -31.93 0.60
N PRO A 101 0.30 -32.57 0.95
CA PRO A 101 0.44 -33.32 2.20
C PRO A 101 0.79 -32.47 3.44
N TYR A 102 1.05 -31.17 3.28
CA TYR A 102 1.46 -30.28 4.38
C TYR A 102 0.28 -29.56 5.04
N MET A 103 -0.92 -29.65 4.50
CA MET A 103 -2.12 -29.13 5.17
C MET A 103 -2.29 -29.83 6.53
N ASN A 104 -2.58 -29.03 7.56
CA ASN A 104 -2.75 -29.53 8.92
C ASN A 104 -4.07 -30.31 9.03
N VAL A 105 -4.03 -31.61 8.72
CA VAL A 105 -5.19 -32.50 8.81
C VAL A 105 -4.74 -33.92 9.13
N GLN A 106 -5.58 -34.67 9.81
CA GLN A 106 -5.32 -36.08 10.01
C GLN A 106 -6.39 -36.91 9.29
N HIS A 107 -6.01 -37.55 8.18
CA HIS A 107 -6.96 -38.23 7.31
C HIS A 107 -7.62 -39.43 8.02
N CYS A 108 -8.89 -39.65 7.72
CA CYS A 108 -9.68 -40.78 8.21
C CYS A 108 -9.99 -41.78 7.08
N TRP A 109 -10.13 -41.28 5.85
CA TRP A 109 -10.43 -42.08 4.67
C TRP A 109 -9.70 -41.58 3.43
N VAL A 110 -9.51 -42.47 2.45
CA VAL A 110 -9.05 -42.07 1.12
C VAL A 110 -10.20 -41.43 0.34
N ASP A 111 -11.37 -42.07 0.32
CA ASP A 111 -12.50 -41.76 -0.56
C ASP A 111 -13.72 -41.19 0.18
N PHE A 112 -14.60 -40.49 -0.53
CA PHE A 112 -15.85 -39.96 0.01
C PHE A 112 -16.86 -41.05 0.37
N ASN A 113 -16.78 -42.21 -0.28
CA ASN A 113 -17.62 -43.36 0.05
C ASN A 113 -17.11 -44.15 1.28
N ARG A 114 -15.97 -43.73 1.87
CA ARG A 114 -15.40 -44.28 3.11
C ARG A 114 -15.07 -45.78 3.00
N THR A 115 -14.69 -46.22 1.80
CA THR A 115 -14.33 -47.62 1.54
C THR A 115 -12.92 -47.96 2.00
N PHE A 116 -12.01 -46.97 1.97
CA PHE A 116 -10.61 -47.15 2.39
C PHE A 116 -10.32 -46.33 3.64
N GLU A 117 -10.06 -47.01 4.75
CA GLU A 117 -9.81 -46.40 6.07
C GLU A 117 -8.32 -46.13 6.30
N LEU A 118 -8.00 -45.00 6.94
CA LEU A 118 -6.61 -44.52 7.17
C LEU A 118 -6.27 -44.21 8.63
N ALA A 119 -7.22 -44.16 9.57
CA ALA A 119 -6.91 -43.69 10.91
C ALA A 119 -5.95 -44.64 11.65
N HIS A 120 -4.98 -44.04 12.37
CA HIS A 120 -3.93 -44.72 13.16
C HIS A 120 -4.47 -45.82 14.07
N THR A 121 -5.55 -45.53 14.80
CA THR A 121 -6.19 -46.49 15.71
C THR A 121 -7.62 -46.81 15.29
N THR A 122 -8.09 -48.01 15.63
CA THR A 122 -9.48 -48.42 15.42
C THR A 122 -10.47 -47.55 16.22
N ARG A 123 -10.04 -47.00 17.37
CA ARG A 123 -10.87 -46.09 18.18
C ARG A 123 -10.99 -44.72 17.50
N ARG A 124 -9.90 -44.19 16.95
CA ARG A 124 -9.92 -42.97 16.14
C ARG A 124 -10.79 -43.14 14.90
N GLN A 125 -10.70 -44.27 14.20
CA GLN A 125 -11.58 -44.53 13.03
C GLN A 125 -13.07 -44.45 13.40
N ARG A 126 -13.46 -45.01 14.56
CA ARG A 126 -14.82 -44.87 15.10
C ARG A 126 -15.16 -43.43 15.46
N ARG A 127 -14.22 -42.67 16.05
CA ARG A 127 -14.38 -41.23 16.33
C ARG A 127 -14.61 -40.45 15.03
N CYS A 128 -13.83 -40.69 13.98
CA CYS A 128 -14.03 -40.11 12.65
C CYS A 128 -15.47 -40.34 12.15
N SER A 129 -15.94 -41.58 12.22
CA SER A 129 -17.29 -41.96 11.77
C SER A 129 -18.43 -41.32 12.56
N ARG A 130 -18.16 -40.85 13.79
CA ARG A 130 -19.17 -40.20 14.65
C ARG A 130 -19.11 -38.68 14.55
N ASN A 131 -17.91 -38.11 14.56
CA ASN A 131 -17.69 -36.68 14.78
C ASN A 131 -17.35 -35.92 13.48
N TYR A 132 -16.70 -36.56 12.50
CA TYR A 132 -16.08 -35.87 11.35
C TYR A 132 -16.77 -36.14 10.01
N LEU A 133 -17.90 -36.86 9.98
CA LEU A 133 -18.62 -37.21 8.74
C LEU A 133 -19.00 -36.03 7.85
N ARG A 134 -19.20 -34.84 8.42
CA ARG A 134 -19.57 -33.63 7.67
C ARG A 134 -18.38 -32.75 7.29
N ASN A 135 -17.17 -33.13 7.68
CA ASN A 135 -15.93 -32.43 7.35
C ASN A 135 -15.26 -33.11 6.15
N ALA A 136 -15.21 -32.44 5.00
CA ALA A 136 -14.56 -32.98 3.81
C ALA A 136 -13.02 -33.10 3.96
N ALA A 137 -12.41 -32.33 4.86
CA ALA A 137 -10.95 -32.29 5.01
C ALA A 137 -10.33 -33.63 5.41
N VAL A 138 -11.05 -34.48 6.15
CA VAL A 138 -10.53 -35.79 6.59
C VAL A 138 -10.48 -36.85 5.47
N HIS A 139 -10.87 -36.48 4.23
CA HIS A 139 -10.86 -37.35 3.06
C HIS A 139 -9.78 -36.90 2.06
N VAL A 140 -8.86 -37.80 1.72
CA VAL A 140 -7.80 -37.53 0.72
C VAL A 140 -8.39 -37.13 -0.64
N GLU A 141 -9.55 -37.71 -1.01
CA GLU A 141 -10.29 -37.40 -2.24
C GLU A 141 -10.63 -35.91 -2.38
N ALA A 142 -10.92 -35.20 -1.28
CA ALA A 142 -11.24 -33.77 -1.34
C ALA A 142 -10.08 -32.97 -1.96
N THR A 143 -8.87 -33.24 -1.49
CA THR A 143 -7.65 -32.60 -1.99
C THR A 143 -7.33 -33.07 -3.40
N LEU A 144 -7.25 -34.39 -3.62
CA LEU A 144 -6.71 -34.93 -4.86
C LEU A 144 -7.61 -34.75 -6.08
N ARG A 145 -8.93 -34.60 -5.90
CA ARG A 145 -9.84 -34.22 -6.99
C ARG A 145 -9.62 -32.79 -7.49
N ASN A 146 -8.99 -31.94 -6.67
CA ASN A 146 -8.85 -30.52 -6.94
C ASN A 146 -7.43 -30.10 -7.30
N VAL A 147 -6.39 -30.91 -7.08
CA VAL A 147 -5.02 -30.60 -7.53
C VAL A 147 -4.78 -30.94 -9.00
N VAL A 148 -3.72 -30.39 -9.59
CA VAL A 148 -3.25 -30.85 -10.91
C VAL A 148 -2.62 -32.22 -10.75
N TRP A 149 -3.33 -33.26 -11.20
CA TRP A 149 -2.96 -34.65 -10.93
C TRP A 149 -1.55 -35.02 -11.43
N ASP A 150 -1.19 -34.59 -12.65
CA ASP A 150 0.12 -34.90 -13.24
C ASP A 150 1.28 -34.27 -12.44
N GLU A 151 1.13 -33.03 -11.99
CA GLU A 151 2.10 -32.36 -11.11
C GLU A 151 2.19 -33.05 -9.74
N PHE A 152 1.03 -33.43 -9.18
CA PHE A 152 0.97 -34.15 -7.90
C PHE A 152 1.69 -35.51 -7.98
N ILE A 153 1.44 -36.31 -9.02
CA ILE A 153 2.12 -37.60 -9.20
C ILE A 153 3.61 -37.40 -9.49
N ALA A 154 4.00 -36.36 -10.23
CA ALA A 154 5.41 -36.04 -10.43
C ALA A 154 6.13 -35.66 -9.12
N THR A 155 5.41 -35.05 -8.17
CA THR A 155 5.99 -34.60 -6.89
C THR A 155 6.00 -35.71 -5.83
N TRP A 156 4.88 -36.42 -5.66
CA TRP A 156 4.68 -37.36 -4.54
C TRP A 156 4.45 -38.81 -4.97
N GLY A 157 4.17 -39.04 -6.25
CA GLY A 157 3.93 -40.35 -6.83
C GLY A 157 5.17 -40.98 -7.48
N GLY A 158 4.96 -41.91 -8.41
CA GLY A 158 6.02 -42.62 -9.11
C GLY A 158 6.72 -43.71 -8.27
N PRO A 159 7.69 -44.45 -8.85
CA PRO A 159 8.41 -45.51 -8.15
C PRO A 159 9.15 -44.97 -6.92
N GLY A 160 8.82 -45.47 -5.73
CA GLY A 160 9.41 -45.01 -4.46
C GLY A 160 8.87 -43.67 -3.94
N GLY A 161 7.85 -43.10 -4.59
CA GLY A 161 7.15 -41.91 -4.12
C GLY A 161 6.33 -42.18 -2.86
N MET A 162 6.21 -41.17 -1.99
CA MET A 162 5.49 -41.25 -0.71
C MET A 162 4.02 -41.63 -0.90
N PHE A 163 3.30 -40.95 -1.80
CA PHE A 163 1.90 -41.26 -2.10
C PHE A 163 1.73 -42.65 -2.72
N THR A 164 2.67 -43.04 -3.59
CA THR A 164 2.63 -44.34 -4.27
C THR A 164 2.65 -45.49 -3.26
N LEU A 165 3.61 -45.45 -2.33
CA LEU A 165 3.79 -46.50 -1.33
C LEU A 165 2.72 -46.44 -0.24
N ALA A 166 2.42 -45.25 0.28
CA ALA A 166 1.48 -45.11 1.38
C ALA A 166 0.05 -45.49 0.99
N ILE A 167 -0.39 -45.13 -0.23
CA ILE A 167 -1.80 -45.22 -0.63
C ILE A 167 -1.98 -45.91 -1.99
N GLN A 168 -1.29 -45.46 -3.05
CA GLN A 168 -1.64 -45.84 -4.42
C GLN A 168 -1.60 -47.36 -4.67
N LEU A 169 -0.53 -48.05 -4.27
CA LEU A 169 -0.36 -49.48 -4.52
C LEU A 169 -1.48 -50.31 -3.87
N ALA A 170 -1.88 -49.97 -2.65
CA ALA A 170 -2.99 -50.62 -1.96
C ALA A 170 -4.34 -50.39 -2.68
N LEU A 171 -4.53 -49.23 -3.31
CA LEU A 171 -5.74 -48.98 -4.11
C LEU A 171 -5.74 -49.81 -5.41
N GLU A 172 -4.58 -50.10 -5.99
CA GLU A 172 -4.46 -50.86 -7.23
C GLU A 172 -4.85 -52.35 -7.06
N GLU A 173 -4.71 -52.89 -5.85
CA GLU A 173 -5.13 -54.25 -5.48
C GLU A 173 -6.63 -54.49 -5.76
N THR A 174 -7.47 -53.47 -5.57
CA THR A 174 -8.93 -53.61 -5.68
C THR A 174 -9.52 -52.96 -6.95
N PRO A 175 -10.62 -53.50 -7.51
CA PRO A 175 -11.32 -52.85 -8.62
C PRO A 175 -11.93 -51.48 -8.24
N ALA A 176 -12.31 -51.30 -6.97
CA ALA A 176 -12.84 -50.05 -6.47
C ALA A 176 -11.76 -48.96 -6.40
N GLY A 177 -10.56 -49.29 -5.90
CA GLY A 177 -9.45 -48.35 -5.80
C GLY A 177 -8.90 -47.94 -7.16
N ARG A 178 -8.77 -48.88 -8.11
CA ARG A 178 -8.43 -48.56 -9.51
C ARG A 178 -9.42 -47.60 -10.17
N ARG A 179 -10.72 -47.78 -9.91
CA ARG A 179 -11.75 -46.85 -10.41
C ARG A 179 -11.61 -45.48 -9.76
N TRP A 180 -11.40 -45.44 -8.44
CA TRP A 180 -11.20 -44.20 -7.70
C TRP A 180 -10.00 -43.40 -8.24
N LEU A 181 -8.85 -44.05 -8.46
CA LEU A 181 -7.66 -43.42 -9.05
C LEU A 181 -7.97 -42.78 -10.41
N GLN A 182 -8.65 -43.52 -11.30
CA GLN A 182 -9.05 -43.00 -12.61
C GLN A 182 -10.01 -41.81 -12.52
N THR A 183 -11.02 -41.88 -11.65
CA THR A 183 -12.02 -40.81 -11.52
C THR A 183 -11.46 -39.56 -10.84
N THR A 184 -10.61 -39.73 -9.83
CA THR A 184 -9.99 -38.64 -9.08
C THR A 184 -8.98 -37.90 -9.96
N ALA A 185 -8.15 -38.62 -10.71
CA ALA A 185 -7.20 -38.04 -11.65
C ALA A 185 -7.86 -37.14 -12.71
N ALA A 186 -9.03 -37.52 -13.21
CA ALA A 186 -9.76 -36.76 -14.22
C ALA A 186 -10.66 -35.65 -13.66
N ALA A 187 -10.88 -35.59 -12.34
CA ALA A 187 -11.93 -34.75 -11.73
C ALA A 187 -11.72 -33.26 -11.99
N ARG A 188 -10.55 -32.71 -11.67
CA ARG A 188 -10.24 -31.28 -11.84
C ARG A 188 -10.43 -30.81 -13.28
N ALA A 189 -9.95 -31.61 -14.25
CA ALA A 189 -10.01 -31.26 -15.68
C ALA A 189 -11.44 -31.35 -16.26
N SER A 190 -12.32 -32.17 -15.66
CA SER A 190 -13.67 -32.44 -16.17
C SER A 190 -14.78 -31.67 -15.47
N THR A 191 -14.51 -30.99 -14.35
CA THR A 191 -15.54 -30.34 -13.52
C THR A 191 -15.27 -28.84 -13.31
N SER A 192 -16.33 -28.03 -13.26
CA SER A 192 -16.25 -26.65 -12.77
C SER A 192 -16.23 -26.61 -11.23
N ILE A 193 -15.86 -25.47 -10.64
CA ILE A 193 -15.93 -25.25 -9.18
C ILE A 193 -17.34 -25.55 -8.65
N SER A 194 -18.37 -25.02 -9.30
CA SER A 194 -19.77 -25.23 -8.88
C SER A 194 -20.20 -26.70 -8.97
N ALA A 195 -19.75 -27.44 -9.99
CA ALA A 195 -20.06 -28.86 -10.13
C ALA A 195 -19.36 -29.70 -9.04
N GLU A 196 -18.12 -29.37 -8.70
CA GLU A 196 -17.37 -30.05 -7.64
C GLU A 196 -17.97 -29.77 -6.25
N VAL A 197 -18.38 -28.53 -5.97
CA VAL A 197 -19.11 -28.19 -4.73
C VAL A 197 -20.43 -28.96 -4.64
N ALA A 198 -21.15 -29.13 -5.75
CA ALA A 198 -22.37 -29.94 -5.80
C ALA A 198 -22.08 -31.43 -5.53
N TYR A 199 -20.97 -31.97 -6.04
CA TYR A 199 -20.52 -33.34 -5.77
C TYR A 199 -20.22 -33.54 -4.28
N TRP A 200 -19.55 -32.60 -3.63
CA TRP A 200 -19.26 -32.65 -2.18
C TRP A 200 -20.55 -32.56 -1.36
N SER A 201 -21.46 -31.66 -1.74
CA SER A 201 -22.75 -31.48 -1.09
C SER A 201 -23.62 -32.74 -1.21
N ALA A 202 -23.56 -33.46 -2.33
CA ALA A 202 -24.26 -34.73 -2.53
C ALA A 202 -23.77 -35.84 -1.58
N HIS A 203 -22.54 -35.73 -1.06
CA HIS A 203 -21.99 -36.61 -0.03
C HIS A 203 -22.27 -36.11 1.41
N ASN A 204 -23.12 -35.11 1.57
CA ASN A 204 -23.50 -34.49 2.85
C ASN A 204 -22.37 -33.79 3.61
N PHE A 205 -21.32 -33.34 2.91
CA PHE A 205 -20.32 -32.46 3.51
C PHE A 205 -20.89 -31.06 3.70
N THR A 206 -20.52 -30.41 4.80
CA THR A 206 -20.96 -29.03 5.10
C THR A 206 -19.79 -28.07 5.30
N ARG A 207 -18.59 -28.59 5.59
CA ARG A 207 -17.38 -27.80 5.81
C ARG A 207 -16.12 -28.53 5.38
N PHE A 208 -15.06 -27.78 5.16
CA PHE A 208 -13.68 -28.23 5.05
C PHE A 208 -12.90 -27.50 6.13
N GLN A 209 -12.63 -28.19 7.24
CA GLN A 209 -12.01 -27.62 8.43
C GLN A 209 -10.71 -28.36 8.74
N LEU A 210 -9.61 -27.61 8.73
CA LEU A 210 -8.29 -28.10 9.10
C LEU A 210 -8.12 -28.15 10.63
N ASN A 211 -7.14 -28.94 11.07
CA ASN A 211 -6.77 -29.10 12.46
C ASN A 211 -5.89 -27.92 12.92
N TRP A 212 -5.93 -27.62 14.21
CA TRP A 212 -5.06 -26.60 14.81
C TRP A 212 -3.65 -27.18 15.02
N GLN A 213 -2.61 -26.46 14.60
CA GLN A 213 -1.21 -26.86 14.82
C GLN A 213 -0.33 -25.62 14.99
N ASN A 214 0.67 -25.71 15.85
CA ASN A 214 1.67 -24.66 16.07
C ASN A 214 3.02 -24.92 15.39
N ASN A 215 3.03 -25.77 14.36
CA ASN A 215 4.22 -25.98 13.53
C ASN A 215 4.58 -24.71 12.75
N VAL A 216 3.58 -23.99 12.26
CA VAL A 216 3.76 -22.89 11.32
C VAL A 216 2.67 -21.83 11.55
N GLN A 217 3.06 -20.59 11.85
CA GLN A 217 2.13 -19.47 11.92
C GLN A 217 1.55 -19.12 10.54
N THR A 218 0.23 -19.22 10.40
CA THR A 218 -0.50 -18.73 9.22
C THR A 218 -0.23 -17.25 8.99
N GLY A 219 0.21 -16.92 7.77
CA GLY A 219 0.42 -15.54 7.34
C GLY A 219 -0.89 -14.84 6.94
N LEU A 220 -0.88 -13.51 6.98
CA LEU A 220 -2.03 -12.65 6.68
C LEU A 220 -1.58 -11.37 5.99
N SER A 221 -2.25 -10.97 4.94
CA SER A 221 -2.21 -9.62 4.38
C SER A 221 -3.64 -9.11 4.28
N GLU A 222 -3.96 -8.03 4.99
CA GLU A 222 -5.31 -7.48 4.96
C GLU A 222 -5.30 -6.01 4.55
N SER A 223 -6.20 -5.66 3.64
CA SER A 223 -6.27 -4.34 2.99
C SER A 223 -7.64 -3.69 3.10
N PHE A 224 -7.65 -2.37 2.94
CA PHE A 224 -8.83 -1.52 2.96
C PHE A 224 -8.70 -0.44 1.88
N SER A 225 -9.82 0.01 1.32
CA SER A 225 -9.83 1.01 0.24
C SER A 225 -10.52 2.31 0.63
N ILE A 226 -10.09 3.42 0.03
CA ILE A 226 -10.76 4.72 0.09
C ILE A 226 -11.12 5.17 -1.32
N THR A 227 -12.40 5.34 -1.61
CA THR A 227 -12.87 5.85 -2.90
C THR A 227 -13.05 7.36 -2.89
N ASN A 228 -12.38 8.05 -3.83
CA ASN A 228 -12.51 9.49 -4.03
C ASN A 228 -13.73 9.89 -4.89
N ALA A 229 -13.92 11.20 -5.13
CA ALA A 229 -15.08 11.72 -5.87
C ALA A 229 -15.16 11.30 -7.36
N LEU A 230 -14.05 10.88 -7.98
CA LEU A 230 -14.07 10.37 -9.36
C LEU A 230 -14.24 8.85 -9.42
N GLY A 231 -14.39 8.18 -8.28
CA GLY A 231 -14.53 6.72 -8.21
C GLY A 231 -13.19 5.97 -8.30
N MET A 232 -12.08 6.63 -8.00
CA MET A 232 -10.76 5.99 -7.94
C MET A 232 -10.47 5.54 -6.51
N ASP A 233 -9.95 4.33 -6.37
CA ASP A 233 -9.68 3.70 -5.08
C ASP A 233 -8.21 3.82 -4.69
N HIS A 234 -7.96 4.29 -3.47
CA HIS A 234 -6.66 4.19 -2.81
C HIS A 234 -6.67 3.00 -1.86
N VAL A 235 -5.89 1.97 -2.16
CA VAL A 235 -5.81 0.74 -1.34
C VAL A 235 -4.60 0.84 -0.42
N PHE A 236 -4.82 0.62 0.87
CA PHE A 236 -3.77 0.57 1.89
C PHE A 236 -3.94 -0.68 2.76
N SER A 237 -2.82 -1.22 3.26
CA SER A 237 -2.88 -2.38 4.17
C SER A 237 -3.33 -1.91 5.57
N ILE A 238 -4.09 -2.72 6.30
CA ILE A 238 -4.50 -2.43 7.68
C ILE A 238 -3.75 -3.29 8.71
N LYS A 239 -3.31 -4.48 8.30
CA LYS A 239 -2.41 -5.34 9.07
C LYS A 239 -1.80 -6.38 8.14
N ALA A 240 -0.58 -6.80 8.47
CA ALA A 240 0.05 -7.93 7.84
C ALA A 240 0.86 -8.74 8.87
N LEU A 241 0.84 -10.05 8.71
CA LEU A 241 1.60 -11.03 9.46
C LEU A 241 2.32 -11.93 8.46
N HIS A 242 3.63 -12.06 8.61
CA HIS A 242 4.37 -12.99 7.77
C HIS A 242 4.18 -14.42 8.27
N HIS A 243 4.15 -15.37 7.34
CA HIS A 243 4.24 -16.79 7.65
C HIS A 243 5.59 -17.10 8.30
N GLN A 244 5.60 -17.78 9.45
CA GLN A 244 6.84 -18.09 10.19
C GLN A 244 6.77 -19.50 10.82
N PRO A 245 7.89 -20.23 10.90
CA PRO A 245 7.96 -21.45 11.69
C PRO A 245 7.58 -21.17 13.15
N GLY A 246 6.75 -22.03 13.73
CA GLY A 246 6.40 -22.04 15.14
C GLY A 246 7.27 -23.01 15.95
N PRO A 247 7.00 -23.16 17.26
CA PRO A 247 7.76 -24.04 18.14
C PRO A 247 7.50 -25.53 17.89
N GLN A 248 6.50 -25.88 17.07
CA GLN A 248 6.16 -27.24 16.66
C GLN A 248 5.79 -28.20 17.80
N THR A 249 5.50 -27.73 19.01
CA THR A 249 5.21 -28.62 20.16
C THR A 249 3.97 -29.49 19.95
N SER A 250 2.96 -29.01 19.23
CA SER A 250 1.73 -29.76 18.95
C SER A 250 1.89 -30.92 17.96
N VAL A 251 3.02 -31.05 17.25
CA VAL A 251 3.27 -32.19 16.34
C VAL A 251 3.23 -33.54 17.07
N ASN A 252 3.58 -33.53 18.37
CA ASN A 252 3.54 -34.70 19.24
C ASN A 252 2.10 -35.23 19.44
N LEU A 253 1.09 -34.36 19.31
CA LEU A 253 -0.32 -34.74 19.46
C LEU A 253 -0.88 -35.31 18.15
N TYR A 254 -0.49 -34.72 17.00
CA TYR A 254 -0.62 -35.28 15.66
C TYR A 254 0.37 -34.58 14.72
N TRP A 255 0.98 -35.32 13.80
CA TRP A 255 2.09 -34.82 12.97
C TRP A 255 1.73 -34.64 11.48
N GLY A 256 0.47 -34.83 11.10
CA GLY A 256 -0.05 -34.57 9.75
C GLY A 256 0.31 -35.61 8.67
N PRO A 257 -0.24 -35.46 7.45
CA PRO A 257 -0.20 -36.49 6.41
C PRO A 257 1.20 -36.72 5.81
N ASN A 258 2.01 -35.67 5.72
CA ASN A 258 3.37 -35.77 5.22
C ASN A 258 4.19 -36.79 6.03
N ASN A 259 4.11 -36.72 7.36
CA ASN A 259 4.82 -37.65 8.24
C ASN A 259 4.21 -39.06 8.18
N ASP A 260 2.88 -39.19 8.08
CA ASP A 260 2.23 -40.50 7.89
C ASP A 260 2.74 -41.19 6.61
N TRP A 261 2.87 -40.45 5.51
CA TRP A 261 3.33 -40.98 4.23
C TRP A 261 4.82 -41.29 4.22
N ASP A 262 5.63 -40.47 4.89
CA ASP A 262 7.07 -40.71 5.01
C ASP A 262 7.37 -41.94 5.87
N VAL A 263 6.64 -42.13 6.99
CA VAL A 263 6.70 -43.36 7.80
C VAL A 263 6.32 -44.58 6.95
N ALA A 264 5.21 -44.50 6.20
CA ALA A 264 4.80 -45.57 5.30
C ALA A 264 5.88 -45.91 4.25
N LYS A 265 6.53 -44.90 3.69
CA LYS A 265 7.67 -45.06 2.78
C LYS A 265 8.89 -45.68 3.47
N LEU A 266 9.25 -45.20 4.67
CA LEU A 266 10.41 -45.66 5.43
C LEU A 266 10.35 -47.16 5.74
N TYR A 267 9.15 -47.64 6.12
CA TYR A 267 8.90 -49.05 6.40
C TYR A 267 8.45 -49.86 5.19
N ASN A 268 8.29 -49.23 4.02
CA ASN A 268 7.76 -49.83 2.80
C ASN A 268 6.42 -50.54 3.02
N MET A 269 5.49 -49.87 3.71
CA MET A 269 4.16 -50.35 4.09
C MET A 269 3.07 -49.37 3.61
N SER A 270 1.82 -49.81 3.58
CA SER A 270 0.66 -48.99 3.25
C SER A 270 -0.11 -48.53 4.49
N LEU A 271 -0.71 -47.34 4.42
CA LEU A 271 -1.64 -46.81 5.43
C LEU A 271 -3.06 -47.34 5.25
N VAL A 272 -3.42 -47.84 4.06
CA VAL A 272 -4.77 -48.32 3.75
C VAL A 272 -5.06 -49.59 4.54
N ARG A 273 -6.00 -49.50 5.47
CA ARG A 273 -6.39 -50.61 6.33
C ARG A 273 -6.89 -51.80 5.49
N HIS A 274 -6.50 -53.01 5.88
CA HIS A 274 -6.85 -54.27 5.21
C HIS A 274 -6.24 -54.48 3.81
N SER A 275 -5.28 -53.65 3.38
CA SER A 275 -4.41 -53.98 2.24
C SER A 275 -3.41 -55.07 2.59
N ASP A 276 -2.87 -55.75 1.58
CA ASP A 276 -1.94 -56.87 1.77
C ASP A 276 -0.64 -56.45 2.48
N ASN A 277 -0.22 -55.19 2.32
CA ASN A 277 0.98 -54.60 2.92
C ASN A 277 0.65 -53.49 3.94
N TRP A 278 -0.50 -53.58 4.60
CA TRP A 278 -0.91 -52.60 5.62
C TRP A 278 0.05 -52.60 6.82
N ILE A 279 0.43 -51.40 7.30
CA ILE A 279 1.34 -51.19 8.44
C ILE A 279 0.89 -51.89 9.74
N GLY A 280 -0.40 -52.23 9.86
CA GLY A 280 -0.95 -52.95 11.00
C GLY A 280 -1.31 -52.05 12.18
N PRO A 281 -1.77 -52.63 13.31
CA PRO A 281 -1.96 -51.91 14.56
C PRO A 281 -0.61 -51.67 15.24
N THR A 282 0.23 -50.84 14.63
CA THR A 282 1.52 -50.42 15.18
C THR A 282 1.30 -49.41 16.29
N ASP A 283 2.19 -49.42 17.28
CA ASP A 283 2.23 -48.37 18.28
C ASP A 283 2.83 -47.11 17.65
N TRP A 284 1.97 -46.16 17.29
CA TRP A 284 2.39 -44.90 16.69
C TRP A 284 3.22 -44.04 17.66
N GLU A 285 3.09 -44.24 18.97
CA GLU A 285 3.91 -43.56 19.99
C GLU A 285 5.34 -44.15 20.05
N GLU A 286 5.52 -45.42 19.66
CA GLU A 286 6.84 -46.04 19.49
C GLU A 286 7.56 -45.46 18.26
N LEU A 287 6.83 -45.27 17.15
CA LEU A 287 7.37 -44.66 15.94
C LEU A 287 7.81 -43.21 16.15
N ASP A 288 7.13 -42.48 17.05
CA ASP A 288 7.48 -41.13 17.50
C ASP A 288 8.54 -41.13 18.64
N GLN A 289 9.09 -42.29 18.99
CA GLN A 289 10.13 -42.46 20.02
C GLN A 289 9.73 -41.92 21.41
N LEU A 290 8.42 -41.94 21.74
CA LEU A 290 7.91 -41.46 23.03
C LEU A 290 8.05 -42.49 24.16
N LEU A 291 8.26 -43.76 23.81
CA LEU A 291 8.38 -44.85 24.78
C LEU A 291 9.75 -44.83 25.48
N ASN A 292 9.75 -45.09 26.77
CA ASN A 292 10.96 -45.26 27.56
C ASN A 292 11.64 -46.61 27.28
N ALA A 293 12.81 -46.85 27.89
CA ALA A 293 13.57 -48.10 27.73
C ALA A 293 12.81 -49.39 28.15
N THR A 294 11.70 -49.27 28.89
CA THR A 294 10.83 -50.39 29.27
C THR A 294 9.60 -50.57 28.37
N GLY A 295 9.48 -49.76 27.29
CA GLY A 295 8.38 -49.80 26.34
C GLY A 295 7.08 -49.13 26.85
N GLY A 296 7.17 -48.23 27.83
CA GLY A 296 6.01 -47.48 28.34
C GLY A 296 6.23 -45.98 28.32
N LEU A 297 5.16 -45.19 28.46
CA LEU A 297 5.26 -43.73 28.57
C LEU A 297 5.74 -43.31 29.97
N SER A 298 6.64 -42.34 30.05
CA SER A 298 6.98 -41.67 31.31
C SER A 298 5.91 -40.66 31.71
N GLU A 299 5.75 -40.44 33.01
CA GLU A 299 4.93 -39.32 33.49
C GLU A 299 5.59 -38.00 33.08
N PRO A 300 4.81 -36.98 32.67
CA PRO A 300 3.35 -36.85 32.77
C PRO A 300 2.57 -37.39 31.55
N LEU A 301 3.24 -37.87 30.50
CA LEU A 301 2.62 -38.31 29.24
C LEU A 301 1.68 -39.48 29.51
N ALA A 302 2.07 -40.42 30.36
CA ALA A 302 1.23 -41.55 30.74
C ALA A 302 -0.11 -41.09 31.36
N THR A 303 -0.10 -40.10 32.25
CA THR A 303 -1.33 -39.52 32.81
C THR A 303 -2.23 -38.91 31.73
N PHE A 304 -1.66 -38.19 30.76
CA PHE A 304 -2.43 -37.60 29.67
C PHE A 304 -2.98 -38.67 28.71
N HIS A 305 -2.13 -39.60 28.29
CA HIS A 305 -2.47 -40.73 27.43
C HIS A 305 -3.66 -41.51 27.98
N ASN A 306 -3.59 -41.89 29.26
CA ASN A 306 -4.64 -42.69 29.91
C ASN A 306 -5.98 -41.95 30.03
N ARG A 307 -5.95 -40.61 30.02
CA ARG A 307 -7.15 -39.78 30.18
C ARG A 307 -7.77 -39.36 28.85
N VAL A 308 -6.96 -39.00 27.86
CA VAL A 308 -7.41 -38.43 26.58
C VAL A 308 -7.26 -39.44 25.45
N GLY A 309 -6.08 -40.01 25.27
CA GLY A 309 -5.79 -41.01 24.25
C GLY A 309 -4.31 -41.00 23.83
N PRO A 310 -3.90 -41.92 22.95
CA PRO A 310 -2.52 -42.01 22.48
C PRO A 310 -2.09 -40.75 21.73
N TYR A 311 -0.85 -40.33 21.97
CA TYR A 311 -0.14 -39.30 21.21
C TYR A 311 -0.08 -39.69 19.73
N VAL A 312 0.19 -38.70 18.86
CA VAL A 312 0.11 -38.83 17.39
C VAL A 312 -1.32 -39.11 16.85
N SER A 313 -2.30 -39.42 17.70
CA SER A 313 -3.69 -39.76 17.31
C SER A 313 -4.75 -38.84 17.94
N ILE A 314 -4.36 -37.63 18.35
CA ILE A 314 -5.23 -36.65 19.01
C ILE A 314 -5.55 -35.52 18.03
N ASP A 315 -6.82 -35.42 17.65
CA ASP A 315 -7.27 -34.39 16.73
C ASP A 315 -7.44 -33.05 17.48
N LEU A 316 -6.82 -31.99 16.97
CA LEU A 316 -6.93 -30.64 17.52
C LEU A 316 -7.83 -29.77 16.65
N TYR A 317 -8.87 -29.16 17.23
CA TYR A 317 -9.76 -28.24 16.51
C TYR A 317 -9.90 -26.90 17.24
N LEU A 318 -9.69 -25.80 16.52
CA LEU A 318 -9.98 -24.46 17.04
C LEU A 318 -11.49 -24.30 17.20
N VAL A 319 -11.92 -23.92 18.41
CA VAL A 319 -13.33 -23.69 18.74
C VAL A 319 -13.65 -22.21 18.52
N GLY A 320 -14.72 -21.93 17.77
CA GLY A 320 -15.26 -20.59 17.60
C GLY A 320 -16.10 -20.15 18.79
N VAL A 321 -16.18 -18.83 19.05
CA VAL A 321 -17.02 -18.28 20.11
C VAL A 321 -18.50 -18.57 19.80
N PRO A 322 -19.30 -19.08 20.77
CA PRO A 322 -20.71 -19.35 20.54
C PRO A 322 -21.49 -18.09 20.12
N PRO A 323 -22.44 -18.19 19.17
CA PRO A 323 -23.21 -17.03 18.69
C PRO A 323 -24.00 -16.31 19.79
N SER A 324 -24.50 -17.03 20.80
CA SER A 324 -25.20 -16.46 21.95
C SER A 324 -24.31 -15.56 22.80
N VAL A 325 -23.04 -15.95 22.98
CA VAL A 325 -22.03 -15.18 23.70
C VAL A 325 -21.64 -13.92 22.92
N MET A 326 -21.46 -14.05 21.60
CA MET A 326 -21.24 -12.89 20.73
C MET A 326 -22.42 -11.90 20.76
N ALA A 327 -23.66 -12.39 20.83
CA ALA A 327 -24.85 -11.55 20.95
C ALA A 327 -24.86 -10.74 22.27
N VAL A 328 -24.44 -11.34 23.39
CA VAL A 328 -24.24 -10.60 24.65
C VAL A 328 -23.19 -9.51 24.47
N TYR A 329 -22.06 -9.84 23.83
CA TYR A 329 -20.97 -8.89 23.61
C TYR A 329 -21.38 -7.69 22.75
N TYR A 330 -22.12 -7.92 21.65
CA TYR A 330 -22.63 -6.81 20.83
C TYR A 330 -23.62 -5.93 21.59
N ALA A 331 -24.51 -6.52 22.39
CA ALA A 331 -25.43 -5.77 23.22
C ALA A 331 -24.69 -4.97 24.30
N PHE A 332 -23.65 -5.55 24.90
CA PHE A 332 -22.76 -4.90 25.85
C PHE A 332 -22.01 -3.72 25.24
N GLN A 333 -21.40 -3.89 24.06
CA GLN A 333 -20.73 -2.80 23.33
C GLN A 333 -21.70 -1.67 22.96
N ALA A 334 -22.91 -2.00 22.50
CA ALA A 334 -23.92 -0.99 22.15
C ALA A 334 -24.35 -0.13 23.36
N LEU A 335 -24.40 -0.70 24.57
CA LEU A 335 -24.70 0.03 25.80
C LEU A 335 -23.54 0.93 26.24
N LEU A 336 -22.30 0.55 25.94
CA LEU A 336 -21.10 1.28 26.29
C LEU A 336 -20.70 2.37 25.29
N ALA A 337 -21.23 2.34 24.07
CA ALA A 337 -20.87 3.27 23.00
C ALA A 337 -20.98 4.77 23.36
N ASN A 338 -21.84 5.12 24.33
CA ASN A 338 -22.05 6.50 24.78
C ASN A 338 -21.55 6.76 26.21
N ALA A 339 -20.90 5.79 26.86
CA ALA A 339 -20.46 5.90 28.24
C ALA A 339 -18.94 6.11 28.33
N THR A 340 -18.51 7.16 29.03
CA THR A 340 -17.09 7.39 29.33
C THR A 340 -16.66 6.48 30.47
N VAL A 341 -15.92 5.41 30.16
CA VAL A 341 -15.41 4.45 31.15
C VAL A 341 -13.90 4.65 31.33
N PRO A 342 -13.40 4.93 32.55
CA PRO A 342 -11.97 5.04 32.80
C PRO A 342 -11.23 3.74 32.48
N THR A 343 -10.03 3.85 31.91
CA THR A 343 -9.19 2.70 31.57
C THR A 343 -8.27 2.34 32.72
N ALA A 344 -8.64 1.31 33.49
CA ALA A 344 -7.77 0.66 34.46
C ALA A 344 -7.55 -0.82 34.11
N SER A 345 -6.37 -1.34 34.44
CA SER A 345 -6.02 -2.76 34.30
C SER A 345 -5.14 -3.23 35.46
N VAL A 346 -5.33 -4.47 35.91
CA VAL A 346 -4.46 -5.11 36.90
C VAL A 346 -4.18 -6.56 36.51
N LEU A 347 -2.91 -6.96 36.61
CA LEU A 347 -2.50 -8.34 36.40
C LEU A 347 -2.64 -9.11 37.73
N VAL A 348 -3.35 -10.23 37.71
CA VAL A 348 -3.56 -11.08 38.89
C VAL A 348 -3.20 -12.54 38.58
N THR A 349 -2.87 -13.30 39.63
CA THR A 349 -2.56 -14.74 39.58
C THR A 349 -3.64 -15.55 40.31
N PRO A 350 -4.80 -15.80 39.68
CA PRO A 350 -5.89 -16.52 40.32
C PRO A 350 -5.61 -18.02 40.35
N THR A 351 -5.90 -18.67 41.48
CA THR A 351 -5.86 -20.13 41.60
C THR A 351 -7.27 -20.66 41.87
N PRO A 352 -7.79 -21.59 41.04
CA PRO A 352 -9.08 -22.22 41.26
C PRO A 352 -9.26 -22.71 42.70
N PRO A 353 -10.41 -22.44 43.36
CA PRO A 353 -10.67 -22.92 44.72
C PRO A 353 -10.53 -24.44 44.87
N ALA A 354 -10.93 -25.20 43.83
CA ALA A 354 -10.83 -26.66 43.81
C ALA A 354 -9.38 -27.18 43.87
N TRP A 355 -8.40 -26.36 43.51
CA TRP A 355 -6.99 -26.74 43.51
C TRP A 355 -6.26 -26.34 44.80
N LYS A 356 -6.87 -25.47 45.64
CA LYS A 356 -6.30 -25.03 46.92
C LYS A 356 -6.53 -26.01 48.08
N THR A 357 -7.43 -26.98 47.94
CA THR A 357 -7.89 -27.83 49.06
C THR A 357 -6.86 -28.86 49.53
N THR A 358 -5.85 -29.15 48.71
CA THR A 358 -4.75 -30.10 49.02
C THR A 358 -3.41 -29.48 48.62
N PRO A 359 -2.31 -29.73 49.36
CA PRO A 359 -0.98 -29.29 48.93
C PRO A 359 -0.58 -30.09 47.68
N LEU A 360 -0.62 -29.42 46.53
CA LEU A 360 -0.27 -29.96 45.22
C LEU A 360 0.99 -29.25 44.73
N ALA A 361 1.91 -30.00 44.11
CA ALA A 361 2.98 -29.40 43.33
C ALA A 361 2.58 -29.45 41.85
N TYR A 362 2.50 -28.28 41.23
CA TYR A 362 2.00 -28.11 39.86
C TYR A 362 3.13 -28.26 38.85
N MET A 363 2.80 -28.78 37.67
CA MET A 363 3.75 -29.01 36.59
C MET A 363 3.02 -28.86 35.24
N GLY A 364 3.28 -27.80 34.48
CA GLY A 364 2.79 -27.52 33.13
C GLY A 364 1.26 -27.48 32.89
N GLY A 365 0.83 -26.53 32.06
CA GLY A 365 -0.54 -26.45 31.55
C GLY A 365 -0.69 -26.85 30.07
N ASN A 366 0.37 -27.39 29.46
CA ASN A 366 0.41 -27.74 28.04
C ASN A 366 0.57 -29.26 27.81
N PRO A 367 -0.42 -29.94 27.22
CA PRO A 367 -0.35 -31.39 26.98
C PRO A 367 0.65 -31.79 25.88
N ALA A 368 1.10 -30.84 25.06
CA ALA A 368 2.01 -31.08 23.93
C ALA A 368 3.49 -31.19 24.36
N CYS A 369 3.80 -30.85 25.61
CA CYS A 369 5.16 -30.83 26.13
C CYS A 369 5.60 -32.19 26.65
N LEU A 370 6.58 -32.80 25.98
CA LEU A 370 7.12 -34.13 26.33
C LEU A 370 8.01 -34.11 27.58
N SER A 371 8.62 -32.97 27.87
CA SER A 371 9.37 -32.73 29.11
C SER A 371 8.82 -31.47 29.74
N LEU A 372 8.21 -31.59 30.92
CA LEU A 372 7.72 -30.40 31.62
C LEU A 372 8.80 -29.82 32.54
N PRO A 373 8.83 -28.49 32.65
CA PRO A 373 9.75 -27.82 33.53
C PRO A 373 9.30 -28.00 35.00
N ARG A 374 10.25 -27.82 35.91
CA ARG A 374 10.22 -28.26 37.32
C ARG A 374 8.91 -27.96 38.05
N PHE A 375 8.60 -28.79 39.06
CA PHE A 375 7.48 -28.57 39.98
C PHE A 375 7.48 -27.17 40.60
N THR A 376 6.31 -26.52 40.62
CA THR A 376 6.09 -25.20 41.22
C THR A 376 5.01 -25.23 42.30
N PRO A 377 5.07 -24.35 43.31
CA PRO A 377 4.02 -24.22 44.33
C PRO A 377 2.80 -23.41 43.85
N TYR A 378 2.88 -22.84 42.65
CA TYR A 378 1.83 -22.06 42.00
C TYR A 378 1.42 -22.70 40.68
N VAL A 379 0.20 -22.40 40.24
CA VAL A 379 -0.34 -22.82 38.93
C VAL A 379 0.47 -22.19 37.80
N GLN A 380 0.98 -23.01 36.89
CA GLN A 380 1.70 -22.56 35.70
C GLN A 380 0.73 -22.17 34.58
N HIS A 381 1.21 -21.40 33.61
CA HIS A 381 0.39 -20.95 32.48
C HIS A 381 -0.22 -22.13 31.68
N PRO A 382 -1.39 -21.94 31.05
CA PRO A 382 -1.99 -22.90 30.12
C PRO A 382 -1.21 -23.02 28.82
N PHE A 383 -1.51 -24.03 27.99
CA PHE A 383 -0.94 -24.13 26.64
C PHE A 383 -1.07 -22.82 25.84
N SER A 384 -0.12 -22.55 24.96
CA SER A 384 -0.24 -21.47 23.98
C SER A 384 0.35 -21.89 22.65
N TYR A 385 0.07 -21.10 21.61
CA TYR A 385 0.60 -21.35 20.27
C TYR A 385 2.12 -21.19 20.23
N THR A 386 2.65 -20.22 20.99
CA THR A 386 4.06 -19.84 21.04
C THR A 386 4.83 -20.56 22.14
N ASP A 387 4.20 -21.50 22.85
CA ASP A 387 4.81 -22.25 23.93
C ASP A 387 5.80 -23.30 23.37
N ASP A 388 7.06 -23.13 23.74
CA ASP A 388 8.20 -23.99 23.39
C ASP A 388 8.55 -25.00 24.51
N CYS A 389 7.69 -25.11 25.53
CA CYS A 389 7.84 -26.00 26.67
C CYS A 389 9.04 -25.70 27.60
N SER A 390 9.63 -24.50 27.51
CA SER A 390 10.78 -24.10 28.34
C SER A 390 10.42 -23.38 29.65
N GLY A 391 9.20 -22.82 29.75
CA GLY A 391 8.82 -21.85 30.78
C GLY A 391 8.10 -22.42 32.01
N ASN A 392 8.39 -21.85 33.19
CA ASN A 392 7.65 -22.10 34.45
C ASN A 392 6.78 -20.90 34.87
N ALA A 393 6.37 -20.03 33.94
CA ALA A 393 5.70 -18.78 34.30
C ALA A 393 4.35 -19.03 34.99
N PRO A 394 3.99 -18.25 36.03
CA PRO A 394 2.71 -18.41 36.71
C PRO A 394 1.54 -18.05 35.79
N PHE A 395 0.40 -18.70 35.99
CA PHE A 395 -0.83 -18.34 35.29
C PHE A 395 -1.30 -16.94 35.70
N THR A 396 -1.49 -16.07 34.71
CA THR A 396 -1.94 -14.69 34.93
C THR A 396 -3.20 -14.36 34.13
N ILE A 397 -4.01 -13.46 34.69
CA ILE A 397 -5.18 -12.87 34.03
C ILE A 397 -5.07 -11.35 34.16
N ASN A 398 -5.24 -10.64 33.05
CA ASN A 398 -5.28 -9.18 33.04
C ASN A 398 -6.72 -8.68 33.19
N MET A 399 -7.06 -8.19 34.38
CA MET A 399 -8.37 -7.62 34.68
C MET A 399 -8.46 -6.19 34.15
N THR A 400 -8.88 -6.05 32.88
CA THR A 400 -9.21 -4.75 32.28
C THR A 400 -10.58 -4.25 32.72
N THR A 401 -10.80 -2.94 32.72
CA THR A 401 -12.09 -2.35 33.12
C THR A 401 -13.26 -2.90 32.31
N TYR A 402 -13.13 -2.96 30.98
CA TYR A 402 -14.16 -3.55 30.10
C TYR A 402 -14.40 -5.03 30.40
N GLY A 403 -13.34 -5.82 30.63
CA GLY A 403 -13.48 -7.22 31.01
C GLY A 403 -14.20 -7.39 32.35
N MET A 404 -13.87 -6.58 33.36
CA MET A 404 -14.53 -6.62 34.67
C MET A 404 -16.02 -6.26 34.57
N LEU A 405 -16.37 -5.25 33.78
CA LEU A 405 -17.76 -4.86 33.51
C LEU A 405 -18.53 -5.96 32.76
N PHE A 406 -17.90 -6.60 31.78
CA PHE A 406 -18.50 -7.72 31.05
C PHE A 406 -18.74 -8.93 31.97
N ALA A 407 -17.76 -9.31 32.79
CA ALA A 407 -17.89 -10.41 33.74
C ALA A 407 -18.96 -10.14 34.82
N ARG A 408 -19.22 -8.87 35.15
CA ARG A 408 -20.26 -8.44 36.10
C ARG A 408 -21.69 -8.61 35.61
N LEU A 409 -21.92 -8.86 34.31
CA LEU A 409 -23.27 -9.10 33.79
C LEU A 409 -23.95 -10.32 34.44
N TRP A 410 -23.16 -11.27 34.96
CA TRP A 410 -23.64 -12.45 35.69
C TRP A 410 -23.46 -12.27 37.21
N ASP A 411 -23.80 -11.09 37.73
CA ASP A 411 -23.49 -10.58 39.08
C ASP A 411 -23.52 -11.63 40.20
N LEU A 412 -22.32 -12.10 40.58
CA LEU A 412 -22.15 -13.13 41.59
C LEU A 412 -20.93 -12.80 42.47
N ALA A 413 -21.20 -12.56 43.76
CA ALA A 413 -20.29 -12.34 44.89
C ALA A 413 -19.67 -10.94 45.10
N ASN A 414 -19.36 -10.66 46.38
CA ASN A 414 -18.66 -9.46 46.86
C ASN A 414 -17.24 -9.39 46.26
N ALA A 415 -16.73 -8.19 45.97
CA ALA A 415 -15.39 -7.99 45.40
C ALA A 415 -14.27 -8.69 46.23
N SER A 416 -14.40 -8.70 47.56
CA SER A 416 -13.48 -9.42 48.45
C SER A 416 -13.52 -10.94 48.27
N ALA A 417 -14.68 -11.53 48.01
CA ALA A 417 -14.83 -12.96 47.78
C ALA A 417 -14.26 -13.39 46.42
N ILE A 418 -14.43 -12.54 45.39
CA ILE A 418 -13.81 -12.75 44.07
C ILE A 418 -12.28 -12.70 44.21
N CYS A 419 -11.74 -11.66 44.85
CA CYS A 419 -10.30 -11.48 44.94
C CYS A 419 -9.59 -12.44 45.91
N ALA A 420 -10.32 -13.16 46.78
CA ALA A 420 -9.75 -14.17 47.67
C ALA A 420 -9.09 -15.36 46.95
N VAL A 421 -9.40 -15.58 45.67
CA VAL A 421 -8.74 -16.64 44.88
C VAL A 421 -7.39 -16.22 44.30
N THR A 422 -7.03 -14.93 44.38
CA THR A 422 -5.77 -14.36 43.87
C THR A 422 -4.70 -14.25 44.96
N ALA A 423 -3.42 -14.15 44.58
CA ALA A 423 -2.33 -13.89 45.52
C ALA A 423 -2.40 -12.45 46.10
N ASP A 424 -2.74 -11.45 45.28
CA ASP A 424 -2.79 -10.03 45.63
C ASP A 424 -4.22 -9.52 45.91
N ALA A 425 -4.93 -10.23 46.80
CA ALA A 425 -6.33 -9.97 47.13
C ALA A 425 -6.69 -8.48 47.44
N PRO A 426 -5.91 -7.68 48.19
CA PRO A 426 -6.29 -6.30 48.51
C PRO A 426 -6.21 -5.36 47.30
N VAL A 427 -5.22 -5.54 46.42
CA VAL A 427 -5.08 -4.71 45.20
C VAL A 427 -6.19 -5.04 44.21
N CYS A 428 -6.45 -6.33 44.01
CA CYS A 428 -7.57 -6.81 43.19
C CYS A 428 -8.91 -6.22 43.69
N ALA A 429 -9.18 -6.28 45.01
CA ALA A 429 -10.46 -5.84 45.55
C ALA A 429 -10.65 -4.32 45.39
N LYS A 430 -9.59 -3.52 45.57
CA LYS A 430 -9.62 -2.07 45.37
C LYS A 430 -9.99 -1.70 43.94
N ILE A 431 -9.28 -2.27 42.95
CA ILE A 431 -9.48 -1.93 41.53
C ILE A 431 -10.85 -2.41 41.04
N LEU A 432 -11.29 -3.59 41.49
CA LEU A 432 -12.62 -4.09 41.18
C LEU A 432 -13.71 -3.17 41.75
N LEU A 433 -13.58 -2.68 42.98
CA LEU A 433 -14.52 -1.72 43.58
C LEU A 433 -14.54 -0.38 42.85
N GLU A 434 -13.36 0.16 42.48
CA GLU A 434 -13.25 1.38 41.68
C GLU A 434 -13.95 1.24 40.32
N SER A 435 -13.79 0.10 39.64
CA SER A 435 -14.47 -0.17 38.37
C SER A 435 -15.99 -0.24 38.51
N ILE A 436 -16.50 -0.74 39.64
CA ILE A 436 -17.95 -0.84 39.91
C ILE A 436 -18.56 0.53 40.19
N ILE A 437 -17.85 1.39 40.93
CA ILE A 437 -18.34 2.75 41.26
C ILE A 437 -18.51 3.59 40.00
N VAL A 438 -17.65 3.41 39.00
CA VAL A 438 -17.68 4.18 37.75
C VAL A 438 -18.49 3.48 36.65
N ALA A 439 -19.03 2.28 36.92
CA ALA A 439 -19.79 1.53 35.95
C ALA A 439 -21.12 2.24 35.61
N PRO A 440 -21.47 2.42 34.33
CA PRO A 440 -22.85 2.73 33.96
C PRO A 440 -23.77 1.56 34.35
N ASN A 441 -25.06 1.83 34.60
CA ASN A 441 -26.02 0.80 34.99
C ASN A 441 -26.35 -0.11 33.78
N ILE A 442 -25.49 -1.10 33.51
CA ILE A 442 -25.60 -2.01 32.38
C ILE A 442 -26.49 -3.18 32.80
N THR A 443 -27.70 -3.24 32.25
CA THR A 443 -28.63 -4.36 32.45
C THR A 443 -29.02 -4.94 31.09
N LEU A 444 -28.79 -6.24 30.93
CA LEU A 444 -29.18 -6.99 29.74
C LEU A 444 -30.35 -7.92 30.06
N PRO A 445 -31.20 -8.27 29.07
CA PRO A 445 -32.32 -9.17 29.28
C PRO A 445 -31.85 -10.55 29.81
N PRO A 446 -32.46 -11.09 30.89
CA PRO A 446 -32.01 -12.34 31.52
C PRO A 446 -31.96 -13.56 30.59
N HIS A 447 -32.85 -13.62 29.60
CA HIS A 447 -32.90 -14.71 28.63
C HIS A 447 -31.62 -14.78 27.75
N VAL A 448 -31.02 -13.64 27.41
CA VAL A 448 -29.79 -13.58 26.60
C VAL A 448 -28.61 -14.09 27.44
N LEU A 449 -28.52 -13.65 28.70
CA LEU A 449 -27.48 -14.08 29.63
C LEU A 449 -27.58 -15.58 29.94
N THR A 450 -28.80 -16.10 30.09
CA THR A 450 -29.05 -17.52 30.38
C THR A 450 -28.67 -18.40 29.19
N ALA A 451 -29.03 -17.99 27.97
CA ALA A 451 -28.65 -18.71 26.75
C ALA A 451 -27.12 -18.79 26.60
N ALA A 452 -26.42 -17.66 26.81
CA ALA A 452 -24.96 -17.62 26.77
C ALA A 452 -24.31 -18.51 27.85
N SER A 453 -24.85 -18.55 29.07
CA SER A 453 -24.37 -19.46 30.11
C SER A 453 -24.55 -20.94 29.76
N ILE A 454 -25.71 -21.31 29.20
CA ILE A 454 -26.00 -22.68 28.77
C ILE A 454 -25.01 -23.12 27.68
N ASP A 455 -24.81 -22.28 26.66
CA ASP A 455 -23.89 -22.59 25.57
C ASP A 455 -22.44 -22.72 26.06
N MET A 456 -21.99 -21.84 26.96
CA MET A 456 -20.65 -21.94 27.55
C MET A 456 -20.46 -23.21 28.39
N VAL A 457 -21.48 -23.63 29.14
CA VAL A 457 -21.46 -24.91 29.87
C VAL A 457 -21.38 -26.08 28.90
N HIS A 458 -22.08 -26.02 27.75
CA HIS A 458 -21.99 -27.04 26.69
C HIS A 458 -20.63 -27.05 25.98
N THR A 459 -20.00 -25.89 25.75
CA THR A 459 -18.64 -25.82 25.22
C THR A 459 -17.64 -26.51 26.14
N ASN A 460 -17.88 -26.50 27.46
CA ASN A 460 -17.07 -27.19 28.46
C ASN A 460 -15.57 -26.80 28.41
N ALA A 461 -15.29 -25.55 28.02
CA ALA A 461 -13.95 -24.99 28.00
C ALA A 461 -13.41 -24.86 29.43
N SER A 462 -12.13 -25.20 29.61
CA SER A 462 -11.53 -25.38 30.94
C SER A 462 -10.04 -25.10 30.96
N LEU A 463 -9.50 -24.85 32.15
CA LEU A 463 -8.06 -24.89 32.42
C LEU A 463 -7.64 -26.33 32.74
N MET A 464 -6.41 -26.67 32.39
CA MET A 464 -5.77 -27.94 32.71
C MET A 464 -4.42 -27.68 33.38
N GLN A 465 -4.02 -28.58 34.28
CA GLN A 465 -2.70 -28.56 34.90
C GLN A 465 -2.31 -29.97 35.32
N PHE A 466 -1.07 -30.40 35.09
CA PHE A 466 -0.57 -31.59 35.77
C PHE A 466 -0.16 -31.23 37.20
N ALA A 467 -0.45 -32.13 38.13
CA ALA A 467 -0.05 -31.96 39.51
C ALA A 467 0.30 -33.30 40.13
N ILE A 468 1.18 -33.26 41.12
CA ILE A 468 1.47 -34.39 41.99
C ILE A 468 0.95 -34.07 43.39
N ASP A 469 0.26 -35.04 43.98
CA ASP A 469 -0.16 -34.94 45.37
C ASP A 469 0.98 -35.32 46.32
N SER A 470 0.77 -35.09 47.62
CA SER A 470 1.75 -35.43 48.66
C SER A 470 2.07 -36.93 48.74
N SER A 471 1.28 -37.81 48.09
CA SER A 471 1.53 -39.25 48.01
C SER A 471 2.41 -39.66 46.83
N GLY A 472 2.75 -38.71 45.94
CA GLY A 472 3.49 -38.98 44.71
C GLY A 472 2.61 -39.42 43.54
N THR A 473 1.27 -39.32 43.65
CA THR A 473 0.35 -39.73 42.60
C THR A 473 0.11 -38.57 41.63
N TRP A 474 0.28 -38.84 40.33
CA TRP A 474 -0.01 -37.88 39.26
C TRP A 474 -1.51 -37.66 39.07
N ARG A 475 -1.90 -36.41 38.88
CA ARG A 475 -3.29 -36.01 38.62
C ARG A 475 -3.35 -34.99 37.50
N LEU A 476 -4.31 -35.19 36.61
CA LEU A 476 -4.72 -34.19 35.63
C LEU A 476 -5.83 -33.33 36.24
N LEU A 477 -5.48 -32.13 36.70
CA LEU A 477 -6.45 -31.18 37.24
C LEU A 477 -7.19 -30.49 36.08
N ARG A 478 -8.49 -30.26 36.28
CA ARG A 478 -9.34 -29.54 35.33
C ARG A 478 -10.29 -28.62 36.08
N GLU A 479 -10.40 -27.37 35.61
CA GLU A 479 -11.36 -26.41 36.13
C GLU A 479 -12.13 -25.78 34.95
N PRO A 480 -13.46 -25.99 34.83
CA PRO A 480 -14.28 -25.32 33.83
C PRO A 480 -14.23 -23.80 33.96
N MET A 481 -14.28 -23.06 32.84
CA MET A 481 -14.35 -21.59 32.89
C MET A 481 -15.62 -21.14 33.63
N ILE A 482 -16.76 -21.72 33.29
CA ILE A 482 -18.04 -21.44 33.96
C ILE A 482 -18.32 -22.58 34.93
N ALA A 483 -18.10 -22.33 36.23
CA ALA A 483 -18.26 -23.32 37.29
C ALA A 483 -19.44 -22.94 38.22
N PRO A 484 -20.63 -23.55 38.06
CA PRO A 484 -21.81 -23.21 38.85
C PRO A 484 -21.59 -23.35 40.37
N ALA A 485 -20.65 -24.20 40.77
CA ALA A 485 -20.29 -24.46 42.17
C ALA A 485 -19.48 -23.32 42.83
N SER A 486 -18.88 -22.41 42.05
CA SER A 486 -18.04 -21.32 42.56
C SER A 486 -18.32 -20.00 41.84
N ALA A 487 -19.07 -19.13 42.52
CA ALA A 487 -19.32 -17.76 42.07
C ALA A 487 -18.02 -16.96 41.84
N ALA A 488 -17.03 -17.13 42.73
CA ALA A 488 -15.75 -16.42 42.64
C ALA A 488 -14.94 -16.81 41.39
N TRP A 489 -14.94 -18.10 41.02
CA TRP A 489 -14.24 -18.56 39.82
C TRP A 489 -14.98 -18.21 38.52
N THR A 490 -16.32 -18.27 38.54
CA THR A 490 -17.16 -17.92 37.38
C THR A 490 -16.89 -16.50 36.88
N PHE A 491 -16.54 -15.55 37.76
CA PHE A 491 -16.10 -14.21 37.36
C PHE A 491 -14.83 -14.23 36.49
N PHE A 492 -13.79 -14.97 36.91
CA PHE A 492 -12.58 -15.16 36.11
C PHE A 492 -12.85 -15.94 34.82
N GLY A 493 -13.79 -16.88 34.86
CA GLY A 493 -14.32 -17.55 33.68
C GLY A 493 -14.81 -16.58 32.61
N TRP A 494 -15.69 -15.65 32.97
CA TRP A 494 -16.21 -14.64 32.04
C TRP A 494 -15.15 -13.62 31.59
N LEU A 495 -14.13 -13.35 32.40
CA LEU A 495 -12.94 -12.59 31.97
C LEU A 495 -12.17 -13.32 30.86
N LEU A 496 -11.94 -14.62 31.02
CA LEU A 496 -11.28 -15.44 30.00
C LEU A 496 -12.14 -15.54 28.72
N VAL A 497 -13.49 -15.60 28.86
CA VAL A 497 -14.41 -15.53 27.71
C VAL A 497 -14.33 -14.18 26.99
N HIS A 498 -14.26 -13.08 27.73
CA HIS A 498 -14.07 -11.75 27.16
C HIS A 498 -12.75 -11.66 26.37
N ASP A 499 -11.66 -12.18 26.93
CA ASP A 499 -10.38 -12.26 26.22
C ASP A 499 -10.44 -13.16 24.98
N TRP A 500 -11.21 -14.26 25.02
CA TRP A 500 -11.45 -15.12 23.86
C TRP A 500 -12.24 -14.41 22.75
N ILE A 501 -13.28 -13.64 23.09
CA ILE A 501 -14.03 -12.79 22.13
C ILE A 501 -13.09 -11.81 21.44
N LEU A 502 -12.21 -11.15 22.21
CA LEU A 502 -11.22 -10.21 21.70
C LEU A 502 -10.04 -10.89 20.99
N GLY A 503 -10.01 -12.23 20.91
CA GLY A 503 -8.93 -13.01 20.30
C GLY A 503 -7.62 -12.98 21.09
N ARG A 504 -7.60 -12.49 22.32
CA ARG A 504 -6.40 -12.52 23.20
C ARG A 504 -6.09 -13.92 23.70
N ARG A 505 -7.07 -14.81 23.66
CA ARG A 505 -6.95 -16.25 23.95
C ARG A 505 -7.67 -17.04 22.86
N GLU A 506 -7.27 -18.28 22.69
CA GLU A 506 -7.91 -19.26 21.83
C GLU A 506 -8.45 -20.41 22.66
N VAL A 507 -9.43 -21.12 22.13
CA VAL A 507 -9.97 -22.33 22.76
C VAL A 507 -9.81 -23.48 21.76
N VAL A 508 -9.15 -24.54 22.19
CA VAL A 508 -8.84 -25.70 21.35
C VAL A 508 -9.46 -26.96 21.94
N SER A 509 -10.14 -27.74 21.11
CA SER A 509 -10.65 -29.07 21.43
C SER A 509 -9.56 -30.09 21.16
N PHE A 510 -9.20 -30.88 22.18
CA PHE A 510 -8.27 -32.00 22.12
C PHE A 510 -9.08 -33.29 22.15
N GLU A 511 -9.20 -33.95 21.00
CA GLU A 511 -10.08 -35.11 20.83
C GLU A 511 -9.27 -36.40 20.69
N GLY A 512 -9.14 -37.16 21.78
CA GLY A 512 -8.44 -38.44 21.82
C GLY A 512 -9.37 -39.66 21.83
N ASP A 513 -8.78 -40.85 21.90
CA ASP A 513 -9.48 -42.14 21.83
C ASP A 513 -10.29 -42.49 23.09
N VAL A 514 -9.93 -41.91 24.23
CA VAL A 514 -10.56 -42.15 25.54
C VAL A 514 -11.57 -41.05 25.84
N SER A 515 -11.15 -39.79 25.75
CA SER A 515 -12.03 -38.64 25.99
C SER A 515 -11.59 -37.40 25.21
N SER A 516 -12.48 -36.40 25.16
CA SER A 516 -12.18 -35.09 24.60
C SER A 516 -12.15 -34.04 25.72
N ILE A 517 -11.17 -33.15 25.67
CA ILE A 517 -11.06 -32.01 26.58
C ILE A 517 -10.96 -30.71 25.77
N VAL A 518 -11.61 -29.65 26.24
CA VAL A 518 -11.59 -28.34 25.59
C VAL A 518 -10.84 -27.39 26.51
N LEU A 519 -9.74 -26.84 26.01
CA LEU A 519 -8.81 -26.04 26.80
C LEU A 519 -8.74 -24.60 26.28
N VAL A 520 -8.66 -23.64 27.20
CA VAL A 520 -8.37 -22.23 26.87
C VAL A 520 -6.87 -21.97 26.96
N SER A 521 -6.34 -21.22 26.00
CA SER A 521 -4.92 -20.93 25.89
C SER A 521 -4.46 -19.88 26.91
N ASP A 522 -3.15 -19.72 27.03
CA ASP A 522 -2.60 -18.52 27.65
C ASP A 522 -2.87 -17.25 26.82
N MET A 523 -2.66 -16.08 27.42
CA MET A 523 -2.86 -14.78 26.77
C MET A 523 -1.75 -14.52 25.74
N TYR A 524 -2.15 -14.20 24.51
CA TYR A 524 -1.23 -13.82 23.44
C TYR A 524 -0.85 -12.35 23.52
N GLU A 525 0.41 -12.06 23.19
CA GLU A 525 0.90 -10.70 23.07
C GLU A 525 0.45 -10.07 21.74
N PRO A 526 0.00 -8.79 21.74
CA PRO A 526 -0.30 -8.07 20.51
C PRO A 526 0.97 -7.81 19.69
N LEU A 527 0.89 -8.05 18.39
CA LEU A 527 1.93 -7.70 17.43
C LEU A 527 1.81 -6.24 17.04
N VAL A 528 2.95 -5.55 16.99
CA VAL A 528 3.03 -4.15 16.55
C VAL A 528 3.25 -4.12 15.03
N TYR A 529 2.37 -3.40 14.33
CA TYR A 529 2.47 -3.23 12.89
C TYR A 529 2.59 -1.74 12.55
N PRO A 530 3.65 -1.31 11.83
CA PRO A 530 3.84 0.10 11.47
C PRO A 530 2.79 0.53 10.45
N THR A 531 1.94 1.49 10.82
CA THR A 531 0.88 2.04 9.95
C THR A 531 1.34 3.25 9.17
N SER A 532 2.51 3.80 9.48
CA SER A 532 3.13 4.90 8.73
C SER A 532 4.65 4.70 8.63
N GLY A 533 5.23 5.11 7.51
CA GLY A 533 6.64 4.88 7.20
C GLY A 533 6.86 3.55 6.45
N GLY A 534 8.08 3.33 5.95
CA GLY A 534 8.40 2.16 5.12
C GLY A 534 7.76 2.22 3.73
N ASP A 535 7.15 1.11 3.31
CA ASP A 535 6.55 0.91 1.97
C ASP A 535 5.24 1.68 1.73
N ARG A 536 4.78 2.45 2.72
CA ARG A 536 3.52 3.21 2.66
C ARG A 536 3.78 4.65 2.22
N TYR A 537 3.28 4.99 1.04
CA TYR A 537 3.35 6.35 0.50
C TYR A 537 1.95 6.76 0.00
N MET A 538 1.69 8.06 0.10
CA MET A 538 0.46 8.62 -0.42
C MET A 538 0.70 9.19 -1.82
N GLU A 539 -0.17 8.82 -2.75
CA GLU A 539 -0.13 9.38 -4.10
C GLU A 539 -0.50 10.86 -4.06
N GLY A 540 0.37 11.69 -4.65
CA GLY A 540 0.27 13.15 -4.63
C GLY A 540 0.34 13.75 -6.03
N ALA A 541 -0.15 13.05 -7.05
CA ALA A 541 -0.02 13.50 -8.42
C ALA A 541 -0.90 14.72 -8.73
N THR A 542 -2.02 14.86 -8.02
CA THR A 542 -2.97 15.97 -8.17
C THR A 542 -2.41 17.31 -7.68
N HIS A 543 -1.35 17.32 -6.87
CA HIS A 543 -0.63 18.51 -6.47
C HIS A 543 -0.13 19.37 -7.65
N TYR A 544 0.28 18.73 -8.75
CA TYR A 544 0.70 19.45 -9.96
C TYR A 544 -0.47 20.18 -10.64
N VAL A 545 -1.68 19.61 -10.57
CA VAL A 545 -2.90 20.28 -11.05
C VAL A 545 -3.16 21.54 -10.23
N ALA A 546 -2.96 21.48 -8.90
CA ALA A 546 -3.07 22.65 -8.05
C ALA A 546 -2.04 23.74 -8.41
N TYR A 547 -0.79 23.37 -8.74
CA TYR A 547 0.22 24.32 -9.22
C TYR A 547 -0.15 24.98 -10.55
N LEU A 548 -0.67 24.22 -11.52
CA LEU A 548 -1.13 24.79 -12.79
C LEU A 548 -2.25 25.82 -12.56
N ILE A 549 -3.23 25.49 -11.71
CA ILE A 549 -4.32 26.40 -11.38
C ILE A 549 -3.81 27.61 -10.60
N THR A 550 -2.89 27.42 -9.65
CA THR A 550 -2.26 28.50 -8.88
C THR A 550 -1.52 29.47 -9.78
N SER A 551 -0.79 28.98 -10.79
CA SER A 551 -0.13 29.81 -11.78
C SER A 551 -1.13 30.62 -12.62
N SER A 552 -2.24 30.00 -13.04
CA SER A 552 -3.33 30.68 -13.76
C SER A 552 -4.00 31.75 -12.90
N ILE A 553 -4.29 31.47 -11.64
CA ILE A 553 -4.90 32.45 -10.72
C ILE A 553 -3.92 33.61 -10.47
N SER A 554 -2.66 33.31 -10.19
CA SER A 554 -1.61 34.32 -9.99
C SER A 554 -1.49 35.26 -11.18
N SER A 555 -1.55 34.74 -12.41
CA SER A 555 -1.52 35.57 -13.63
C SER A 555 -2.71 36.54 -13.73
N ARG A 556 -3.92 36.10 -13.36
CA ARG A 556 -5.14 36.92 -13.38
C ARG A 556 -5.17 37.94 -12.25
N VAL A 557 -4.66 37.58 -11.09
CA VAL A 557 -4.50 38.49 -9.95
C VAL A 557 -3.48 39.58 -10.30
N LEU A 558 -2.32 39.21 -10.84
CA LEU A 558 -1.34 40.18 -11.33
C LEU A 558 -1.96 41.13 -12.36
N LEU A 559 -2.71 40.59 -13.32
CA LEU A 559 -3.40 41.39 -14.32
C LEU A 559 -4.41 42.37 -13.69
N ALA A 560 -5.18 41.91 -12.70
CA ALA A 560 -6.11 42.76 -11.98
C ALA A 560 -5.40 43.86 -11.16
N VAL A 561 -4.24 43.57 -10.55
CA VAL A 561 -3.38 44.60 -9.92
C VAL A 561 -2.95 45.62 -10.96
N VAL A 562 -2.48 45.19 -12.13
CA VAL A 562 -2.08 46.11 -13.20
C VAL A 562 -3.25 46.99 -13.65
N VAL A 563 -4.46 46.44 -13.79
CA VAL A 563 -5.68 47.23 -14.09
C VAL A 563 -5.93 48.31 -13.02
N VAL A 564 -5.82 47.94 -11.75
CA VAL A 564 -6.00 48.87 -10.63
C VAL A 564 -4.89 49.94 -10.60
N CYS A 565 -3.63 49.56 -10.82
CA CYS A 565 -2.50 50.49 -10.91
C CYS A 565 -2.68 51.46 -12.08
N VAL A 566 -3.03 50.95 -13.27
CA VAL A 566 -3.32 51.77 -14.45
C VAL A 566 -4.46 52.74 -14.13
N ARG A 567 -5.51 52.31 -13.43
CA ARG A 567 -6.60 53.20 -12.97
C ARG A 567 -6.14 54.32 -12.04
N PHE A 568 -5.26 54.02 -11.08
CA PHE A 568 -4.72 55.04 -10.18
C PHE A 568 -3.79 56.01 -10.91
N LEU A 569 -3.02 55.51 -11.88
CA LEU A 569 -2.07 56.30 -12.66
C LEU A 569 -2.75 57.16 -13.74
N SER A 570 -3.88 56.73 -14.32
CA SER A 570 -4.44 57.35 -15.53
C SER A 570 -5.48 58.46 -15.30
N LYS A 571 -5.90 58.79 -14.07
CA LYS A 571 -6.96 59.80 -13.74
C LYS A 571 -8.29 59.70 -14.54
N GLY A 572 -8.47 58.69 -15.39
CA GLY A 572 -9.59 58.57 -16.33
C GLY A 572 -10.88 58.01 -15.72
N ALA A 573 -12.00 58.30 -16.39
CA ALA A 573 -13.31 57.72 -16.09
C ALA A 573 -13.39 56.28 -16.61
N VAL A 574 -13.62 55.33 -15.72
CA VAL A 574 -13.81 53.90 -16.06
C VAL A 574 -15.29 53.61 -16.18
N ASP A 575 -15.69 52.93 -17.25
CA ASP A 575 -17.02 52.34 -17.34
C ASP A 575 -17.06 51.07 -16.47
N GLY A 576 -17.71 51.18 -15.30
CA GLY A 576 -17.84 50.06 -14.37
C GLY A 576 -18.58 48.85 -14.96
N SER A 577 -19.36 49.04 -16.03
CA SER A 577 -20.07 47.93 -16.70
C SER A 577 -19.12 46.93 -17.37
N SER A 578 -17.95 47.38 -17.82
CA SER A 578 -16.90 46.53 -18.41
C SER A 578 -16.26 45.60 -17.36
N LEU A 579 -16.19 46.03 -16.09
CA LEU A 579 -15.55 45.25 -15.01
C LEU A 579 -16.36 44.03 -14.57
N VAL A 580 -17.69 44.03 -14.78
CA VAL A 580 -18.57 42.89 -14.46
C VAL A 580 -18.18 41.63 -15.24
N PHE A 581 -17.60 41.81 -16.42
CA PHE A 581 -17.17 40.72 -17.30
C PHE A 581 -15.67 40.37 -17.18
N PHE A 582 -14.95 40.96 -16.22
CA PHE A 582 -13.50 40.80 -16.05
C PHE A 582 -13.07 39.34 -16.08
N ASN A 583 -13.60 38.50 -15.19
CA ASN A 583 -13.20 37.08 -15.09
C ASN A 583 -13.43 36.30 -16.39
N ARG A 584 -14.52 36.60 -17.12
CA ARG A 584 -14.91 35.92 -18.37
C ARG A 584 -13.97 36.29 -19.51
N VAL A 585 -13.68 37.59 -19.66
CA VAL A 585 -12.82 38.10 -20.73
C VAL A 585 -11.36 37.77 -20.44
N VAL A 586 -10.87 38.08 -19.24
CA VAL A 586 -9.48 37.85 -18.87
C VAL A 586 -9.15 36.36 -18.84
N GLY A 587 -10.04 35.52 -18.33
CA GLY A 587 -9.86 34.07 -18.34
C GLY A 587 -9.61 33.51 -19.75
N SER A 588 -10.52 33.84 -20.68
CA SER A 588 -10.44 33.41 -22.08
C SER A 588 -9.17 33.93 -22.77
N VAL A 589 -8.82 35.19 -22.53
CA VAL A 589 -7.72 35.88 -23.24
C VAL A 589 -6.34 35.54 -22.69
N TRP A 590 -6.19 35.45 -21.37
CA TRP A 590 -4.88 35.35 -20.70
C TRP A 590 -4.58 33.97 -20.11
N SER A 591 -5.58 33.18 -19.72
CA SER A 591 -5.37 31.82 -19.17
C SER A 591 -5.65 30.70 -20.17
N GLY A 592 -6.66 30.87 -21.04
CA GLY A 592 -7.05 29.89 -22.05
C GLY A 592 -8.07 28.85 -21.55
N ARG A 593 -8.87 28.31 -22.48
CA ARG A 593 -10.03 27.44 -22.18
C ARG A 593 -9.69 26.16 -21.40
N PRO A 594 -8.60 25.42 -21.70
CA PRO A 594 -8.32 24.17 -20.98
C PRO A 594 -8.04 24.38 -19.49
N LEU A 595 -7.29 25.43 -19.14
CA LEU A 595 -7.01 25.76 -17.74
C LEU A 595 -8.25 26.27 -17.00
N MET A 596 -9.14 27.00 -17.69
CA MET A 596 -10.43 27.40 -17.14
C MET A 596 -11.33 26.18 -16.86
N PHE A 597 -11.38 25.22 -17.79
CA PHE A 597 -12.14 23.99 -17.61
C PHE A 597 -11.58 23.16 -16.46
N LEU A 598 -10.25 22.98 -16.43
CA LEU A 598 -9.56 22.26 -15.36
C LEU A 598 -9.83 22.89 -13.99
N GLN A 599 -9.77 24.21 -13.89
CA GLN A 599 -10.13 24.95 -12.66
C GLN A 599 -11.58 24.72 -12.23
N GLY A 600 -12.52 24.73 -13.18
CA GLY A 600 -13.93 24.43 -12.89
C GLY A 600 -14.13 23.00 -12.40
N MET A 601 -13.44 22.03 -13.02
CA MET A 601 -13.51 20.62 -12.63
C MET A 601 -12.91 20.36 -11.24
N THR A 602 -11.80 21.00 -10.87
CA THR A 602 -11.24 20.83 -9.52
C THR A 602 -12.18 21.35 -8.44
N ALA A 603 -12.86 22.47 -8.69
CA ALA A 603 -13.88 22.97 -7.78
C ALA A 603 -15.10 22.05 -7.68
N LEU A 604 -15.56 21.45 -8.79
CA LEU A 604 -16.64 20.45 -8.78
C LEU A 604 -16.29 19.21 -7.97
N VAL A 605 -15.05 18.73 -8.10
CA VAL A 605 -14.52 17.62 -7.32
C VAL A 605 -14.49 17.99 -5.83
N MET A 606 -14.00 19.16 -5.45
CA MET A 606 -13.99 19.63 -4.05
C MET A 606 -15.39 19.79 -3.44
N LEU A 607 -16.40 20.19 -4.24
CA LEU A 607 -17.80 20.23 -3.82
C LEU A 607 -18.44 18.85 -3.71
N SER A 608 -17.78 17.81 -4.23
CA SER A 608 -18.26 16.43 -4.24
C SER A 608 -17.46 15.51 -3.30
N THR A 609 -16.58 16.08 -2.47
CA THR A 609 -15.80 15.36 -1.44
C THR A 609 -16.27 15.75 -0.03
N ALA A 610 -16.42 14.74 0.84
CA ALA A 610 -16.79 14.90 2.24
C ALA A 610 -15.77 15.76 3.01
N GLN A 611 -16.25 16.46 4.04
CA GLN A 611 -15.43 17.34 4.86
C GLN A 611 -15.28 16.75 6.26
N LEU A 612 -14.16 16.06 6.47
CA LEU A 612 -13.83 15.39 7.72
C LEU A 612 -12.54 15.95 8.29
N SER A 613 -12.53 16.19 9.60
CA SER A 613 -11.31 16.52 10.34
C SER A 613 -11.09 15.52 11.46
N LEU A 614 -9.83 15.12 11.63
CA LEU A 614 -9.41 14.33 12.79
C LEU A 614 -9.28 15.26 14.00
N VAL A 615 -10.08 15.01 15.03
CA VAL A 615 -10.11 15.81 16.26
C VAL A 615 -9.65 14.95 17.43
N GLN A 616 -8.75 15.50 18.24
CA GLN A 616 -8.26 14.87 19.46
C GLN A 616 -8.92 15.54 20.66
N ASN A 617 -9.52 14.75 21.54
CA ASN A 617 -10.08 15.24 22.79
C ASN A 617 -8.92 15.50 23.77
N SER A 618 -8.78 16.75 24.21
CA SER A 618 -7.67 17.19 25.07
C SER A 618 -7.68 16.59 26.48
N VAL A 619 -8.85 16.15 26.96
CA VAL A 619 -9.04 15.62 28.33
C VAL A 619 -8.74 14.11 28.38
N ASP A 620 -9.29 13.33 27.46
CA ASP A 620 -9.24 11.86 27.52
C ASP A 620 -8.15 11.25 26.62
N GLY A 621 -7.57 12.02 25.70
CA GLY A 621 -6.57 11.54 24.75
C GLY A 621 -7.14 10.69 23.60
N ALA A 622 -8.45 10.50 23.55
CA ALA A 622 -9.16 9.83 22.46
C ALA A 622 -9.17 10.68 21.19
N THR A 623 -9.12 10.00 20.04
CA THR A 623 -9.19 10.61 18.71
C THR A 623 -10.46 10.14 18.00
N GLN A 624 -11.11 11.04 17.25
CA GLN A 624 -12.30 10.75 16.47
C GLN A 624 -12.34 11.57 15.17
N LEU A 625 -13.06 11.07 14.17
CA LEU A 625 -13.40 11.85 12.98
C LEU A 625 -14.66 12.66 13.23
N GLN A 626 -14.59 13.96 12.99
CA GLN A 626 -15.73 14.85 13.09
C GLN A 626 -16.06 15.47 11.73
N TYR A 627 -17.35 15.67 11.50
CA TYR A 627 -17.82 16.44 10.36
C TYR A 627 -17.47 17.92 10.55
N ALA A 628 -16.64 18.46 9.66
CA ALA A 628 -16.16 19.83 9.71
C ALA A 628 -16.69 20.63 8.52
N PRO A 629 -17.94 21.15 8.59
CA PRO A 629 -18.54 21.85 7.46
C PRO A 629 -17.74 23.09 7.10
N ARG A 630 -17.55 23.31 5.79
CA ARG A 630 -16.96 24.56 5.30
C ARG A 630 -17.93 25.70 5.60
N PRO A 631 -17.43 26.85 6.09
CA PRO A 631 -18.28 28.01 6.25
C PRO A 631 -18.85 28.43 4.88
N LEU A 632 -20.11 28.89 4.86
CA LEU A 632 -20.85 29.18 3.62
C LEU A 632 -20.11 30.11 2.67
N TRP A 633 -19.30 31.05 3.19
CA TRP A 633 -18.51 31.96 2.37
C TRP A 633 -17.36 31.25 1.62
N ILE A 634 -16.77 30.18 2.16
CA ILE A 634 -15.79 29.34 1.44
C ILE A 634 -16.51 28.51 0.37
N THR A 635 -17.64 27.90 0.71
CA THR A 635 -18.48 27.18 -0.28
C THR A 635 -18.89 28.12 -1.43
N ALA A 636 -19.26 29.36 -1.14
CA ALA A 636 -19.58 30.36 -2.15
C ALA A 636 -18.41 30.67 -3.10
N ILE A 637 -17.19 30.69 -2.57
CA ILE A 637 -15.96 30.85 -3.37
C ILE A 637 -15.76 29.62 -4.27
N ILE A 638 -15.80 28.40 -3.71
CA ILE A 638 -15.60 27.16 -4.49
C ILE A 638 -16.69 27.01 -5.55
N ALA A 639 -17.96 27.27 -5.21
CA ALA A 639 -19.06 27.30 -6.18
C ALA A 639 -18.84 28.34 -7.29
N GLY A 640 -18.27 29.50 -6.94
CA GLY A 640 -17.84 30.50 -7.91
C GLY A 640 -16.77 29.97 -8.86
N GLU A 641 -15.78 29.26 -8.34
CA GLU A 641 -14.71 28.64 -9.12
C GLU A 641 -15.21 27.45 -9.97
N ALA A 642 -16.26 26.74 -9.53
CA ALA A 642 -16.93 25.70 -10.32
C ALA A 642 -17.66 26.28 -11.55
N THR A 643 -18.11 27.55 -11.49
CA THR A 643 -18.81 28.19 -12.62
C THR A 643 -17.93 28.46 -13.84
N TRP A 644 -16.61 28.28 -13.75
CA TRP A 644 -15.70 28.41 -14.88
C TRP A 644 -16.01 27.42 -16.01
N VAL A 645 -16.61 26.27 -15.70
CA VAL A 645 -17.16 25.34 -16.72
C VAL A 645 -18.21 26.05 -17.57
N CYS A 646 -19.10 26.84 -16.95
CA CYS A 646 -20.10 27.61 -17.68
C CYS A 646 -19.47 28.66 -18.59
N TYR A 647 -18.36 29.30 -18.17
CA TYR A 647 -17.67 30.28 -19.01
C TYR A 647 -17.10 29.65 -20.28
N VAL A 648 -16.48 28.47 -20.16
CA VAL A 648 -15.96 27.72 -21.31
C VAL A 648 -17.09 27.33 -22.27
N LEU A 649 -18.20 26.81 -21.73
CA LEU A 649 -19.37 26.44 -22.53
C LEU A 649 -19.99 27.64 -23.27
N GLN A 650 -20.15 28.77 -22.58
CA GLN A 650 -20.71 29.99 -23.18
C GLN A 650 -19.80 30.55 -24.27
N GLU A 651 -18.48 30.43 -24.12
CA GLU A 651 -17.52 30.86 -25.14
C GLU A 651 -17.52 29.93 -26.36
N LEU A 652 -17.75 28.63 -26.18
CA LEU A 652 -17.93 27.68 -27.30
C LEU A 652 -19.25 27.96 -28.05
N LEU A 653 -20.33 28.19 -27.32
CA LEU A 653 -21.66 28.45 -27.87
C LEU A 653 -21.79 29.85 -28.50
N LEU A 654 -20.89 30.78 -28.18
CA LEU A 654 -20.86 32.13 -28.75
C LEU A 654 -20.87 32.11 -30.30
N VAL A 655 -20.16 31.16 -30.91
CA VAL A 655 -20.07 31.01 -32.38
C VAL A 655 -21.44 30.72 -33.00
N ALA A 656 -22.26 29.89 -32.34
CA ALA A 656 -23.57 29.51 -32.85
C ALA A 656 -24.66 30.56 -32.55
N VAL A 657 -24.58 31.24 -31.40
CA VAL A 657 -25.67 32.03 -30.82
C VAL A 657 -25.54 33.53 -31.09
N GLY A 658 -24.32 34.03 -31.29
CA GLY A 658 -24.04 35.44 -31.52
C GLY A 658 -23.95 36.27 -30.22
N GLY A 659 -23.13 37.33 -30.25
CA GLY A 659 -22.72 38.06 -29.05
C GLY A 659 -23.85 38.75 -28.27
N ALA A 660 -24.91 39.19 -28.94
CA ALA A 660 -26.01 39.91 -28.32
C ALA A 660 -26.82 39.03 -27.34
N VAL A 661 -27.05 37.77 -27.70
CA VAL A 661 -27.74 36.79 -26.85
C VAL A 661 -26.83 36.37 -25.70
N THR A 662 -25.55 36.07 -25.99
CA THR A 662 -24.57 35.68 -24.98
C THR A 662 -24.41 36.76 -23.90
N ARG A 663 -24.36 38.05 -24.27
CA ARG A 663 -24.26 39.15 -23.29
C ARG A 663 -25.44 39.20 -22.33
N ALA A 664 -26.66 38.95 -22.82
CA ALA A 664 -27.85 39.00 -21.98
C ALA A 664 -28.06 37.74 -21.15
N ALA A 665 -27.80 36.54 -21.70
CA ALA A 665 -28.06 35.29 -21.01
C ALA A 665 -27.00 34.94 -19.95
N SER A 666 -25.73 35.21 -20.25
CA SER A 666 -24.61 34.60 -19.54
C SER A 666 -24.49 34.99 -18.06
N PRO A 667 -24.68 36.26 -17.64
CA PRO A 667 -24.63 36.63 -16.23
C PRO A 667 -25.70 35.92 -15.39
N TYR A 668 -26.94 35.90 -15.87
CA TYR A 668 -28.06 35.30 -15.15
C TYR A 668 -27.95 33.77 -15.11
N GLY A 669 -27.57 33.12 -16.23
CA GLY A 669 -27.36 31.68 -16.27
C GLY A 669 -26.26 31.23 -15.31
N THR A 670 -25.11 31.90 -15.31
CA THR A 670 -24.02 31.58 -14.37
C THR A 670 -24.39 31.90 -12.92
N ALA A 671 -25.07 33.02 -12.65
CA ALA A 671 -25.55 33.35 -11.31
C ALA A 671 -26.54 32.29 -10.77
N PHE A 672 -27.42 31.77 -11.64
CA PHE A 672 -28.32 30.68 -11.30
C PHE A 672 -27.57 29.37 -11.01
N VAL A 673 -26.58 28.99 -11.82
CA VAL A 673 -25.73 27.82 -11.55
C VAL A 673 -25.00 27.98 -10.21
N TRP A 674 -24.39 29.15 -9.98
CA TRP A 674 -23.70 29.47 -8.73
C TRP A 674 -24.63 29.33 -7.51
N ALA A 675 -25.83 29.93 -7.57
CA ALA A 675 -26.82 29.82 -6.51
C ALA A 675 -27.28 28.36 -6.31
N THR A 676 -27.48 27.62 -7.41
CA THR A 676 -27.88 26.21 -7.36
C THR A 676 -26.80 25.35 -6.70
N PHE A 677 -25.53 25.56 -7.04
CA PHE A 677 -24.41 24.85 -6.41
C PHE A 677 -24.32 25.15 -4.92
N LEU A 678 -24.50 26.41 -4.52
CA LEU A 678 -24.50 26.82 -3.12
C LEU A 678 -25.67 26.19 -2.34
N VAL A 679 -26.86 26.12 -2.94
CA VAL A 679 -28.03 25.46 -2.36
C VAL A 679 -27.84 23.95 -2.24
N ILE A 680 -27.32 23.29 -3.28
CA ILE A 680 -27.07 21.85 -3.25
C ILE A 680 -26.03 21.51 -2.16
N ASP A 681 -24.92 22.25 -2.09
CA ASP A 681 -23.89 22.00 -1.07
C ASP A 681 -24.38 22.29 0.35
N GLY A 682 -25.22 23.32 0.53
CA GLY A 682 -25.78 23.68 1.83
C GLY A 682 -26.90 22.74 2.31
N MET A 683 -27.75 22.25 1.40
CA MET A 683 -28.90 21.40 1.76
C MET A 683 -28.58 19.91 1.77
N TYR A 684 -27.64 19.46 0.93
CA TYR A 684 -27.31 18.05 0.75
C TYR A 684 -25.79 17.87 0.79
N PRO A 685 -25.11 18.04 1.94
CA PRO A 685 -23.65 17.88 2.02
C PRO A 685 -23.21 16.43 1.76
N VAL A 686 -22.00 16.24 1.21
CA VAL A 686 -21.43 14.89 1.04
C VAL A 686 -21.01 14.34 2.40
N THR A 687 -21.51 13.16 2.74
CA THR A 687 -21.15 12.40 3.94
C THR A 687 -20.22 11.26 3.57
N ALA A 688 -19.24 10.96 4.44
CA ALA A 688 -18.40 9.78 4.25
C ALA A 688 -19.16 8.52 4.71
N VAL A 689 -19.10 7.46 3.91
CA VAL A 689 -19.78 6.20 4.19
C VAL A 689 -18.76 5.06 4.17
N GLY A 690 -18.56 4.42 5.31
CA GLY A 690 -17.73 3.22 5.42
C GLY A 690 -18.57 1.95 5.31
N SER A 691 -18.03 0.94 4.65
CA SER A 691 -18.63 -0.39 4.58
C SER A 691 -17.58 -1.48 4.79
N LEU A 692 -17.93 -2.49 5.57
CA LEU A 692 -17.17 -3.72 5.75
C LEU A 692 -17.79 -4.81 4.88
N ASN A 693 -16.97 -5.44 4.07
CA ASN A 693 -17.31 -6.60 3.27
C ASN A 693 -16.04 -7.42 3.08
N ARG A 694 -15.70 -8.25 4.08
CA ARG A 694 -14.44 -9.00 4.07
C ARG A 694 -14.51 -10.16 3.08
N THR A 695 -13.64 -10.12 2.09
CA THR A 695 -13.41 -11.19 1.12
C THR A 695 -11.95 -11.63 1.20
N CYS A 696 -11.70 -12.93 1.37
CA CYS A 696 -10.37 -13.49 1.50
C CYS A 696 -10.11 -14.58 0.46
N ILE A 697 -8.86 -14.67 0.01
CA ILE A 697 -8.30 -15.79 -0.75
C ILE A 697 -7.17 -16.40 0.08
N SER A 698 -6.91 -17.70 -0.06
CA SER A 698 -5.72 -18.32 0.53
C SER A 698 -4.74 -18.71 -0.55
N TYR A 699 -3.46 -18.50 -0.28
CA TYR A 699 -2.38 -19.19 -0.96
C TYR A 699 -2.07 -20.45 -0.16
N ASP A 700 -2.15 -21.61 -0.82
CA ASP A 700 -1.89 -22.92 -0.23
C ASP A 700 -2.67 -23.17 1.08
N MET A 701 -3.97 -22.84 1.08
CA MET A 701 -4.96 -23.06 2.16
C MET A 701 -4.68 -22.35 3.49
N ASP A 702 -3.78 -22.86 4.32
CA ASP A 702 -3.46 -22.35 5.66
C ASP A 702 -2.07 -21.71 5.77
N TYR A 703 -1.33 -21.64 4.65
CA TYR A 703 -0.02 -21.00 4.56
C TYR A 703 -0.12 -19.46 4.67
N GLN A 704 -0.90 -18.82 3.80
CA GLN A 704 -1.04 -17.36 3.75
C GLN A 704 -2.46 -16.96 3.33
N LEU A 705 -3.06 -16.00 4.03
CA LEU A 705 -4.35 -15.40 3.71
C LEU A 705 -4.18 -13.98 3.15
N ASP A 706 -4.84 -13.68 2.04
CA ASP A 706 -4.94 -12.33 1.49
C ASP A 706 -6.40 -11.87 1.49
N CYS A 707 -6.68 -10.83 2.26
CA CYS A 707 -8.03 -10.33 2.53
C CYS A 707 -8.19 -8.86 2.10
N HIS A 708 -9.34 -8.54 1.50
CA HIS A 708 -9.82 -7.19 1.31
C HIS A 708 -11.07 -6.97 2.16
N SER A 709 -11.02 -6.03 3.10
CA SER A 709 -11.98 -5.95 4.21
C SER A 709 -13.12 -4.97 4.00
N GLY A 710 -12.97 -3.98 3.14
CA GLY A 710 -13.99 -2.96 2.99
C GLY A 710 -13.51 -1.73 2.23
N ASN A 711 -14.43 -0.79 2.13
CA ASN A 711 -14.24 0.45 1.39
C ASN A 711 -14.86 1.63 2.16
N LEU A 712 -14.13 2.73 2.23
CA LEU A 712 -14.57 4.03 2.67
C LEU A 712 -14.78 4.98 1.50
N ARG A 713 -16.03 5.35 1.25
CA ARG A 713 -16.39 6.34 0.23
C ARG A 713 -16.37 7.73 0.85
N ILE A 714 -15.39 8.55 0.46
CA ILE A 714 -15.31 9.96 0.87
C ILE A 714 -15.88 10.92 -0.19
N GLY A 715 -15.97 10.49 -1.44
CA GLY A 715 -16.49 11.32 -2.53
C GLY A 715 -17.65 10.67 -3.27
N ASP A 716 -18.42 11.51 -3.98
CA ASP A 716 -19.59 11.09 -4.75
C ASP A 716 -19.48 11.46 -6.24
N THR A 717 -19.25 10.45 -7.07
CA THR A 717 -19.18 10.58 -8.53
C THR A 717 -20.51 11.00 -9.15
N TYR A 718 -21.64 10.56 -8.60
CA TYR A 718 -22.96 10.97 -9.09
C TYR A 718 -23.16 12.46 -8.90
N ARG A 719 -22.65 13.01 -7.79
CA ARG A 719 -22.70 14.45 -7.54
C ARG A 719 -21.81 15.25 -8.51
N VAL A 720 -20.61 14.77 -8.84
CA VAL A 720 -19.77 15.42 -9.87
C VAL A 720 -20.53 15.49 -11.20
N ILE A 721 -21.13 14.38 -11.62
CA ILE A 721 -21.92 14.29 -12.86
C ILE A 721 -23.16 15.20 -12.78
N LEU A 722 -23.86 15.21 -11.65
CA LEU A 722 -25.03 16.06 -11.42
C LEU A 722 -24.67 17.54 -11.55
N LEU A 723 -23.65 18.01 -10.83
CA LEU A 723 -23.23 19.41 -10.88
C LEU A 723 -22.75 19.82 -12.28
N LEU A 724 -22.02 18.94 -12.98
CA LEU A 724 -21.62 19.16 -14.36
C LEU A 724 -22.84 19.23 -15.30
N SER A 725 -23.81 18.33 -15.13
CA SER A 725 -25.04 18.31 -15.93
C SER A 725 -25.90 19.56 -15.71
N ILE A 726 -25.96 20.09 -14.49
CA ILE A 726 -26.63 21.36 -14.17
C ILE A 726 -25.91 22.52 -14.86
N ALA A 727 -24.58 22.59 -14.78
CA ALA A 727 -23.80 23.63 -15.46
C ALA A 727 -24.05 23.64 -16.97
N VAL A 728 -24.07 22.46 -17.61
CA VAL A 728 -24.37 22.30 -19.04
C VAL A 728 -25.82 22.66 -19.35
N GLY A 729 -26.78 22.07 -18.64
CA GLY A 729 -28.21 22.23 -18.88
C GLY A 729 -28.69 23.67 -18.71
N VAL A 730 -28.32 24.33 -17.60
CA VAL A 730 -28.71 25.74 -17.36
C VAL A 730 -28.07 26.65 -18.39
N THR A 731 -26.82 26.40 -18.79
CA THR A 731 -26.16 27.20 -19.85
C THR A 731 -26.91 27.08 -21.18
N LEU A 732 -27.34 25.88 -21.57
CA LEU A 732 -28.12 25.67 -22.79
C LEU A 732 -29.52 26.31 -22.71
N VAL A 733 -30.23 26.11 -21.60
CA VAL A 733 -31.59 26.66 -21.40
C VAL A 733 -31.58 28.19 -21.37
N SER A 734 -30.63 28.80 -20.66
CA SER A 734 -30.50 30.27 -20.60
C SER A 734 -30.24 30.87 -21.99
N ILE A 735 -29.47 30.18 -22.84
CA ILE A 735 -29.25 30.56 -24.23
C ILE A 735 -30.51 30.43 -25.09
N VAL A 736 -31.26 29.33 -24.96
CA VAL A 736 -32.51 29.10 -25.70
C VAL A 736 -33.57 30.14 -25.31
N LEU A 737 -33.76 30.38 -24.01
CA LEU A 737 -34.68 31.39 -23.50
C LEU A 737 -34.31 32.79 -23.98
N ALA A 738 -33.02 33.16 -23.95
CA ALA A 738 -32.57 34.45 -24.43
C ALA A 738 -32.70 34.61 -25.95
N ARG A 739 -32.57 33.53 -26.73
CA ARG A 739 -32.91 33.54 -28.17
C ARG A 739 -34.40 33.79 -28.38
N HIS A 740 -35.26 33.10 -27.64
CA HIS A 740 -36.71 33.20 -27.80
C HIS A 740 -37.27 34.54 -27.32
N TRP A 741 -36.77 35.06 -26.19
CA TRP A 741 -37.15 36.38 -25.66
C TRP A 741 -36.68 37.54 -26.54
N ARG A 742 -35.65 37.35 -27.37
CA ARG A 742 -35.18 38.36 -28.33
C ARG A 742 -35.81 38.24 -29.72
N GLN A 743 -36.67 37.26 -29.95
CA GLN A 743 -37.53 37.22 -31.15
C GLN A 743 -38.67 38.25 -31.07
N THR A 744 -38.87 38.96 -29.94
CA THR A 744 -39.73 40.14 -29.87
C THR A 744 -38.98 41.40 -30.33
N PRO A 745 -39.46 42.13 -31.34
CA PRO A 745 -38.68 43.19 -31.98
C PRO A 745 -38.74 44.47 -31.14
N ARG A 746 -37.57 44.95 -30.69
CA ARG A 746 -37.17 46.37 -30.61
C ARG A 746 -35.85 46.47 -29.86
N VAL A 747 -34.78 46.73 -30.61
CA VAL A 747 -33.79 47.80 -30.43
C VAL A 747 -32.85 47.68 -31.63
N ALA A 748 -32.76 48.76 -32.42
CA ALA A 748 -31.87 48.84 -33.56
C ALA A 748 -30.41 48.56 -33.13
N PRO A 749 -29.59 47.89 -33.95
CA PRO A 749 -28.17 47.78 -33.68
C PRO A 749 -27.60 49.19 -33.53
N VAL A 750 -27.07 49.52 -32.35
CA VAL A 750 -26.31 50.76 -32.16
C VAL A 750 -25.15 50.68 -33.17
N PRO A 751 -25.01 51.65 -34.10
CA PRO A 751 -23.88 51.65 -35.02
C PRO A 751 -22.61 51.80 -34.19
N PHE A 752 -21.83 50.72 -34.11
CA PHE A 752 -20.50 50.75 -33.55
C PHE A 752 -19.63 51.58 -34.52
N ALA A 753 -19.40 52.86 -34.20
CA ALA A 753 -18.36 53.65 -34.84
C ALA A 753 -16.98 53.22 -34.30
N LEU A 754 -16.66 51.94 -34.39
CA LEU A 754 -15.29 51.44 -34.22
C LEU A 754 -14.57 51.64 -35.56
N ILE A 755 -13.31 52.06 -35.53
CA ILE A 755 -12.47 52.00 -36.73
C ILE A 755 -12.49 50.53 -37.21
N PRO A 756 -12.80 50.23 -38.48
CA PRO A 756 -12.91 48.86 -39.01
C PRO A 756 -11.69 47.99 -38.68
N GLN A 757 -10.52 48.61 -38.61
CA GLN A 757 -9.24 47.98 -38.32
C GLN A 757 -9.12 47.45 -36.88
N LEU A 758 -9.68 48.14 -35.88
CA LEU A 758 -9.61 47.70 -34.49
C LEU A 758 -10.52 46.50 -34.23
N HIS A 759 -11.62 46.38 -34.99
CA HIS A 759 -12.58 45.29 -34.82
C HIS A 759 -11.97 43.91 -35.10
N LEU A 760 -10.94 43.82 -35.95
CA LEU A 760 -10.22 42.57 -36.23
C LEU A 760 -9.31 42.08 -35.09
N HIS A 761 -8.85 42.99 -34.21
CA HIS A 761 -7.91 42.67 -33.13
C HIS A 761 -8.58 42.20 -31.83
N LEU A 762 -9.90 42.43 -31.70
CA LEU A 762 -10.64 41.99 -30.53
C LEU A 762 -11.13 40.56 -30.65
N CYS A 763 -10.94 39.75 -29.60
CA CYS A 763 -11.53 38.41 -29.56
C CYS A 763 -13.06 38.48 -29.45
N GLY A 764 -13.74 37.49 -30.02
CA GLY A 764 -15.22 37.47 -30.09
C GLY A 764 -15.92 37.67 -28.75
N ILE A 765 -15.36 37.15 -27.65
CA ILE A 765 -15.94 37.36 -26.31
C ILE A 765 -15.77 38.81 -25.81
N SER A 766 -14.68 39.49 -26.17
CA SER A 766 -14.49 40.92 -25.87
C SER A 766 -15.48 41.78 -26.67
N GLN A 767 -15.72 41.43 -27.94
CA GLN A 767 -16.71 42.13 -28.78
C GLN A 767 -18.15 41.92 -28.28
N ALA A 768 -18.46 40.73 -27.77
CA ALA A 768 -19.78 40.42 -27.24
C ALA A 768 -20.04 41.10 -25.88
N LEU A 769 -19.05 41.10 -24.97
CA LEU A 769 -19.26 41.44 -23.56
C LEU A 769 -18.80 42.84 -23.15
N LEU A 770 -17.88 43.48 -23.88
CA LEU A 770 -17.39 44.83 -23.55
C LEU A 770 -18.11 45.92 -24.36
N THR A 771 -18.14 47.14 -23.84
CA THR A 771 -18.68 48.34 -24.51
C THR A 771 -17.56 49.28 -24.86
N LEU A 772 -16.95 49.08 -26.03
CA LEU A 772 -15.77 49.85 -26.45
C LEU A 772 -16.22 51.04 -27.30
N ARG A 773 -16.04 52.26 -26.78
CA ARG A 773 -16.31 53.50 -27.51
C ARG A 773 -14.99 54.10 -27.97
N LEU A 774 -14.87 54.44 -29.26
CA LEU A 774 -13.82 55.34 -29.74
C LEU A 774 -14.40 56.75 -29.86
N GLY A 775 -13.82 57.66 -29.08
CA GLY A 775 -13.97 59.11 -29.23
C GLY A 775 -12.77 59.79 -28.58
N GLU A 776 -12.44 61.02 -29.03
CA GLU A 776 -11.32 61.84 -28.55
C GLU A 776 -11.29 62.08 -27.02
N THR A 777 -12.35 61.69 -26.29
CA THR A 777 -12.48 61.89 -24.84
C THR A 777 -12.82 60.64 -24.03
N SER A 778 -12.97 59.44 -24.62
CA SER A 778 -13.37 58.23 -23.87
C SER A 778 -12.17 57.36 -23.46
N HIS A 779 -11.88 57.36 -22.15
CA HIS A 779 -10.70 56.80 -21.49
C HIS A 779 -10.90 55.37 -20.92
N ASP A 780 -11.54 54.43 -21.64
CA ASP A 780 -11.64 53.03 -21.14
C ASP A 780 -10.43 52.17 -21.56
N ASP A 781 -9.23 52.62 -21.18
CA ASP A 781 -7.97 51.88 -21.36
C ASP A 781 -8.02 50.48 -20.71
N ILE A 782 -8.90 50.31 -19.71
CA ILE A 782 -9.08 49.07 -18.98
C ILE A 782 -9.82 48.03 -19.82
N ALA A 783 -10.88 48.40 -20.55
CA ALA A 783 -11.56 47.48 -21.47
C ALA A 783 -10.63 47.00 -22.59
N TYR A 784 -9.77 47.87 -23.12
CA TYR A 784 -8.73 47.47 -24.07
C TYR A 784 -7.73 46.50 -23.45
N PHE A 785 -7.23 46.79 -22.25
CA PHE A 785 -6.29 45.93 -21.53
C PHE A 785 -6.88 44.54 -21.20
N MET A 786 -8.12 44.47 -20.73
CA MET A 786 -8.84 43.20 -20.51
C MET A 786 -8.96 42.39 -21.81
N SER A 787 -9.22 43.09 -22.92
CA SER A 787 -9.22 42.51 -24.25
C SER A 787 -7.83 42.21 -24.81
N GLY A 788 -6.75 42.31 -24.02
CA GLY A 788 -5.38 42.00 -24.43
C GLY A 788 -4.71 43.08 -25.29
N ILE A 789 -5.24 44.30 -25.31
CA ILE A 789 -4.66 45.44 -26.04
C ILE A 789 -4.06 46.40 -25.02
N LEU A 790 -2.73 46.50 -24.99
CA LEU A 790 -1.98 47.42 -24.16
C LEU A 790 -1.98 48.81 -24.78
N THR A 791 -2.36 49.83 -24.02
CA THR A 791 -2.43 51.21 -24.50
C THR A 791 -1.50 52.09 -23.68
N TRP A 792 -0.62 52.87 -24.33
CA TRP A 792 0.15 53.91 -23.64
C TRP A 792 0.32 55.14 -24.52
N THR A 793 0.55 56.28 -23.88
CA THR A 793 0.80 57.55 -24.56
C THR A 793 2.27 57.95 -24.40
N LEU A 794 2.98 58.11 -25.50
CA LEU A 794 4.37 58.60 -25.51
C LEU A 794 4.43 59.81 -26.44
N ARG A 795 4.87 60.98 -25.92
CA ARG A 795 4.97 62.25 -26.69
C ARG A 795 3.67 62.62 -27.43
N GLU A 796 2.54 62.61 -26.71
CA GLU A 796 1.19 62.90 -27.25
C GLU A 796 0.69 61.96 -28.36
N GLN A 797 1.37 60.83 -28.62
CA GLN A 797 0.90 59.78 -29.52
C GLN A 797 0.46 58.55 -28.72
N ARG A 798 -0.73 58.03 -29.04
CA ARG A 798 -1.29 56.83 -28.39
C ARG A 798 -0.88 55.58 -29.16
N TYR A 799 -0.13 54.71 -28.51
CA TYR A 799 0.26 53.40 -29.02
C TYR A 799 -0.69 52.34 -28.50
N LEU A 800 -1.15 51.47 -29.40
CA LEU A 800 -1.94 50.29 -29.09
C LEU A 800 -1.12 49.05 -29.45
N PHE A 801 -0.94 48.12 -28.52
CA PHE A 801 -0.23 46.85 -28.75
C PHE A 801 -1.12 45.68 -28.38
N ASP A 802 -1.50 44.87 -29.36
CA ASP A 802 -2.26 43.64 -29.16
C ASP A 802 -1.29 42.53 -28.70
N ILE A 803 -1.40 42.12 -27.43
CA ILE A 803 -0.54 41.08 -26.84
C ILE A 803 -0.88 39.68 -27.35
N LYS A 804 -2.09 39.47 -27.88
CA LYS A 804 -2.49 38.17 -28.44
C LYS A 804 -1.80 37.96 -29.77
N THR A 805 -1.87 38.97 -30.64
CA THR A 805 -1.28 38.91 -31.99
C THR A 805 0.16 39.43 -32.05
N TRP A 806 0.68 40.06 -30.99
CA TRP A 806 2.01 40.71 -30.93
C TRP A 806 2.20 41.80 -32.00
N ILE A 807 1.15 42.59 -32.26
CA ILE A 807 1.13 43.63 -33.30
C ILE A 807 0.84 44.99 -32.67
N PHE A 808 1.55 46.01 -33.13
CA PHE A 808 1.20 47.40 -32.87
C PHE A 808 0.05 47.82 -33.81
N VAL A 809 -1.07 48.28 -33.24
CA VAL A 809 -2.20 48.81 -33.99
C VAL A 809 -1.94 50.29 -34.24
N ASP A 810 -1.75 50.67 -35.50
CA ASP A 810 -1.58 52.06 -35.91
C ASP A 810 -2.96 52.71 -36.07
N LEU A 811 -3.33 53.59 -35.12
CA LEU A 811 -4.48 54.47 -35.27
C LEU A 811 -4.04 55.62 -36.16
N GLY A 812 -4.08 55.40 -37.48
CA GLY A 812 -3.49 56.31 -38.47
C GLY A 812 -3.64 57.78 -38.11
N ARG A 813 -2.52 58.53 -38.14
CA ARG A 813 -2.50 60.00 -38.09
C ARG A 813 -3.64 60.51 -38.98
N LYS A 814 -4.47 61.44 -38.46
CA LYS A 814 -5.52 62.14 -39.21
C LYS A 814 -4.96 62.60 -40.58
N SER A 815 -5.10 61.77 -41.61
CA SER A 815 -5.01 62.24 -42.98
C SER A 815 -6.31 62.97 -43.23
N SER A 816 -6.19 64.28 -43.43
CA SER A 816 -7.26 65.16 -43.88
C SER A 816 -8.06 64.52 -45.03
N ALA A 817 -9.39 64.56 -44.88
CA ALA A 817 -10.44 64.12 -45.79
C ALA A 817 -10.71 62.61 -45.86
N PRO A 818 -11.99 62.17 -45.69
CA PRO A 818 -12.40 60.84 -46.09
C PRO A 818 -12.44 60.83 -47.61
N GLU A 819 -11.38 60.36 -48.27
CA GLU A 819 -11.61 59.75 -49.56
C GLU A 819 -12.51 58.54 -49.32
N PRO A 820 -13.64 58.40 -50.03
CA PRO A 820 -14.37 57.16 -50.00
C PRO A 820 -13.37 56.11 -50.48
N TRP A 821 -12.96 55.23 -49.57
CA TRP A 821 -12.42 53.94 -49.94
C TRP A 821 -13.58 53.21 -50.63
N ALA A 822 -13.86 53.58 -51.88
CA ALA A 822 -14.06 52.60 -52.91
C ALA A 822 -12.81 51.74 -52.75
N GLY A 823 -12.95 50.65 -51.99
CA GLY A 823 -11.93 49.63 -52.07
C GLY A 823 -11.77 49.33 -53.55
N PRO A 824 -10.64 48.73 -53.95
CA PRO A 824 -10.79 47.85 -55.08
C PRO A 824 -12.06 47.05 -54.75
N ALA A 825 -13.04 47.08 -55.66
CA ALA A 825 -14.02 46.01 -55.64
C ALA A 825 -13.22 44.73 -55.36
N LEU A 826 -13.80 43.74 -54.71
CA LEU A 826 -13.31 42.40 -54.96
C LEU A 826 -13.55 42.09 -56.46
N ALA A 827 -12.96 42.84 -57.39
CA ALA A 827 -12.26 42.31 -58.52
C ALA A 827 -11.46 41.16 -57.92
N SER A 828 -12.10 39.99 -57.99
CA SER A 828 -11.40 38.72 -57.89
C SER A 828 -10.10 38.96 -58.61
N PRO A 829 -8.94 38.88 -57.94
CA PRO A 829 -7.67 39.12 -58.61
C PRO A 829 -7.75 38.26 -59.86
N ALA A 830 -7.67 38.89 -61.04
CA ALA A 830 -7.64 38.14 -62.30
C ALA A 830 -6.64 37.04 -62.03
N PRO A 831 -7.05 35.75 -62.07
CA PRO A 831 -6.25 34.69 -61.52
C PRO A 831 -4.89 34.84 -62.16
N GLN A 832 -3.86 35.23 -61.39
CA GLN A 832 -2.52 35.13 -61.90
C GLN A 832 -2.44 33.67 -62.31
N ALA A 833 -2.28 33.46 -63.61
CA ALA A 833 -2.27 32.16 -64.23
C ALA A 833 -0.97 31.47 -63.86
N ALA A 834 -0.72 31.29 -62.55
CA ALA A 834 -0.05 30.11 -62.08
C ALA A 834 -0.84 28.96 -62.71
N SER A 835 -0.17 28.22 -63.60
CA SER A 835 -0.79 27.10 -64.32
C SER A 835 -1.48 26.18 -63.31
N ASN A 836 -2.54 25.48 -63.73
CA ASN A 836 -3.18 24.47 -62.86
C ASN A 836 -2.14 23.49 -62.27
N VAL A 837 -1.04 23.26 -63.00
CA VAL A 837 0.11 22.49 -62.54
C VAL A 837 0.81 23.16 -61.35
N GLN A 838 1.14 24.46 -61.42
CA GLN A 838 1.79 25.18 -60.33
C GLN A 838 0.93 25.22 -59.05
N ARG A 839 -0.39 25.44 -59.16
CA ARG A 839 -1.30 25.38 -58.01
C ARG A 839 -1.41 23.98 -57.42
N SER A 840 -1.44 22.96 -58.29
CA SER A 840 -1.47 21.56 -57.84
C SER A 840 -0.18 21.16 -57.14
N VAL A 841 0.99 21.55 -57.68
CA VAL A 841 2.32 21.31 -57.09
C VAL A 841 2.46 22.00 -55.74
N VAL A 842 2.04 23.26 -55.63
CA VAL A 842 2.08 24.02 -54.38
C VAL A 842 1.10 23.44 -53.35
N SER A 843 -0.09 23.03 -53.78
CA SER A 843 -1.06 22.35 -52.90
C SER A 843 -0.54 21.01 -52.40
N LEU A 844 0.10 20.22 -53.28
CA LEU A 844 0.76 18.96 -52.92
C LEU A 844 1.91 19.18 -51.94
N ALA A 845 2.76 20.19 -52.16
CA ALA A 845 3.86 20.54 -51.26
C ALA A 845 3.37 20.99 -49.88
N ALA A 846 2.29 21.77 -49.82
CA ALA A 846 1.66 22.18 -48.57
C ALA A 846 1.02 21.01 -47.81
N LEU A 847 0.31 20.12 -48.51
CA LEU A 847 -0.25 18.89 -47.93
C LEU A 847 0.87 17.95 -47.45
N ALA A 848 1.98 17.86 -48.19
CA ALA A 848 3.15 17.08 -47.78
C ALA A 848 3.82 17.67 -46.53
N TYR A 849 3.97 18.99 -46.44
CA TYR A 849 4.48 19.67 -45.24
C TYR A 849 3.56 19.47 -44.02
N LEU A 850 2.24 19.59 -44.22
CA LEU A 850 1.24 19.39 -43.19
C LEU A 850 1.21 17.92 -42.72
N GLY A 851 1.37 16.98 -43.65
CA GLY A 851 1.59 15.57 -43.34
C GLY A 851 2.88 15.33 -42.55
N ALA A 852 3.99 15.95 -42.96
CA ALA A 852 5.29 15.81 -42.29
C ALA A 852 5.31 16.41 -40.87
N THR A 853 4.63 17.54 -40.64
CA THR A 853 4.52 18.17 -39.32
C THR A 853 3.63 17.36 -38.37
N ILE A 854 2.52 16.81 -38.86
CA ILE A 854 1.70 15.85 -38.09
C ILE A 854 2.52 14.60 -37.78
N ALA A 855 3.21 14.03 -38.78
CA ALA A 855 4.04 12.85 -38.59
C ALA A 855 5.12 13.11 -37.54
N ALA A 856 5.80 14.26 -37.59
CA ALA A 856 6.78 14.65 -36.58
C ALA A 856 6.15 14.77 -35.17
N SER A 857 4.98 15.38 -35.06
CA SER A 857 4.25 15.54 -33.78
C SER A 857 3.80 14.18 -33.20
N ILE A 858 3.31 13.26 -34.04
CA ILE A 858 2.96 11.88 -33.65
C ILE A 858 4.23 11.08 -33.29
N SER A 859 5.31 11.21 -34.06
CA SER A 859 6.59 10.58 -33.75
C SER A 859 7.16 11.09 -32.41
N TYR A 860 6.94 12.35 -32.06
CA TYR A 860 7.32 12.87 -30.75
C TYR A 860 6.50 12.23 -29.60
N ILE A 861 5.24 11.83 -29.81
CA ILE A 861 4.49 11.04 -28.81
C ILE A 861 5.21 9.71 -28.56
N GLN A 862 5.72 9.05 -29.60
CA GLN A 862 6.47 7.81 -29.44
C GLN A 862 7.79 8.04 -28.69
N VAL A 863 8.55 9.08 -29.05
CA VAL A 863 9.82 9.43 -28.36
C VAL A 863 9.58 9.81 -26.91
N SER A 864 8.56 10.62 -26.64
CA SER A 864 8.20 11.02 -25.27
C SER A 864 7.63 9.86 -24.46
N ALA A 865 6.94 8.90 -25.07
CA ALA A 865 6.45 7.70 -24.37
C ALA A 865 7.58 6.83 -23.79
N VAL A 866 8.74 6.79 -24.45
CA VAL A 866 9.91 6.04 -23.97
C VAL A 866 10.66 6.82 -22.88
N ASN A 867 10.86 8.12 -23.08
CA ASN A 867 11.65 8.94 -22.15
C ASN A 867 10.84 9.38 -20.91
N LEU A 868 9.54 9.61 -21.04
CA LEU A 868 8.60 9.94 -19.95
C LEU A 868 7.78 8.71 -19.57
N ALA A 869 8.41 7.54 -19.47
CA ALA A 869 7.78 6.32 -18.98
C ALA A 869 7.69 6.29 -17.44
N ASN A 870 8.57 7.04 -16.77
CA ASN A 870 8.68 7.17 -15.32
C ASN A 870 9.05 8.61 -14.95
N ASP A 871 8.88 8.96 -13.68
CA ASP A 871 9.09 10.32 -13.17
C ASP A 871 10.58 10.73 -13.15
N PHE A 872 11.51 9.78 -13.29
CA PHE A 872 12.94 10.05 -13.47
C PHE A 872 13.27 10.58 -14.88
N CYS A 873 12.31 10.54 -15.80
CA CYS A 873 12.53 10.80 -17.22
C CYS A 873 13.63 9.89 -17.83
N TRP A 874 13.82 8.70 -17.26
CA TRP A 874 14.87 7.76 -17.64
C TRP A 874 14.32 6.74 -18.63
N SER A 875 14.77 6.82 -19.88
CA SER A 875 14.40 5.86 -20.92
C SER A 875 14.76 4.42 -20.54
N HIS A 876 13.84 3.49 -20.83
CA HIS A 876 14.04 2.04 -20.61
C HIS A 876 14.31 1.61 -19.17
N PHE A 877 14.13 2.48 -18.17
CA PHE A 877 14.18 2.08 -16.77
C PHE A 877 13.01 1.15 -16.47
N ASN A 878 13.31 -0.12 -16.19
CA ASN A 878 12.33 -1.15 -15.88
C ASN A 878 12.51 -1.68 -14.46
N SER A 879 11.41 -2.15 -13.86
CA SER A 879 11.41 -2.72 -12.52
C SER A 879 12.17 -4.05 -12.45
N SER A 880 12.19 -4.85 -13.51
CA SER A 880 12.84 -6.17 -13.52
C SER A 880 14.34 -6.15 -13.88
N GLY A 881 14.84 -5.11 -14.55
CA GLY A 881 16.23 -5.04 -15.00
C GLY A 881 17.03 -3.96 -14.29
N THR A 882 16.86 -2.71 -14.73
CA THR A 882 17.60 -1.54 -14.23
C THR A 882 17.42 -1.35 -12.72
N HIS A 883 16.19 -1.49 -12.23
CA HIS A 883 15.90 -1.37 -10.81
C HIS A 883 16.55 -2.51 -10.00
N VAL A 884 16.42 -3.77 -10.45
CA VAL A 884 17.02 -4.93 -9.76
C VAL A 884 18.56 -4.85 -9.78
N PHE A 885 19.17 -4.40 -10.88
CA PHE A 885 20.61 -4.17 -10.97
C PHE A 885 21.08 -3.16 -9.90
N LEU A 886 20.43 -1.99 -9.84
CA LEU A 886 20.78 -0.95 -8.87
C LEU A 886 20.56 -1.43 -7.43
N ALA A 887 19.42 -2.06 -7.15
CA ALA A 887 19.09 -2.58 -5.83
C ALA A 887 20.09 -3.68 -5.39
N SER A 888 20.45 -4.59 -6.29
CA SER A 888 21.43 -5.67 -6.02
C SER A 888 22.82 -5.09 -5.75
N TRP A 889 23.24 -4.09 -6.52
CA TRP A 889 24.51 -3.41 -6.28
C TRP A 889 24.51 -2.68 -4.93
N ILE A 890 23.45 -1.92 -4.62
CA ILE A 890 23.29 -1.21 -3.35
C ILE A 890 23.29 -2.17 -2.17
N ASN A 891 22.49 -3.25 -2.21
CA ASN A 891 22.45 -4.29 -1.17
C ASN A 891 23.84 -4.87 -0.92
N THR A 892 24.59 -5.14 -2.00
CA THR A 892 25.98 -5.60 -1.89
C THR A 892 26.86 -4.56 -1.17
N GLN A 893 26.76 -3.27 -1.54
CA GLN A 893 27.52 -2.20 -0.88
C GLN A 893 27.15 -2.03 0.60
N LEU A 894 25.86 -2.21 0.95
CA LEU A 894 25.35 -2.15 2.31
C LEU A 894 25.94 -3.28 3.18
N VAL A 895 25.99 -4.51 2.68
CA VAL A 895 26.61 -5.66 3.38
C VAL A 895 28.12 -5.45 3.57
N LEU A 896 28.78 -4.84 2.58
CA LEU A 896 30.20 -4.46 2.65
C LEU A 896 30.46 -3.22 3.51
N ASN A 897 29.42 -2.61 4.08
CA ASN A 897 29.47 -1.40 4.91
C ASN A 897 30.24 -0.23 4.24
N ARG A 898 30.13 -0.10 2.90
CA ARG A 898 30.78 0.98 2.15
C ARG A 898 29.88 2.22 2.13
N THR A 899 30.25 3.23 2.91
CA THR A 899 29.62 4.56 2.82
C THR A 899 30.33 5.39 1.76
N HIS A 900 29.69 5.65 0.62
CA HIS A 900 30.18 6.61 -0.36
C HIS A 900 29.89 8.05 0.11
N GLN A 901 30.92 8.90 0.16
CA GLN A 901 30.77 10.33 0.41
C GLN A 901 30.75 11.08 -0.93
N GLY A 902 29.55 11.42 -1.41
CA GLY A 902 29.35 12.25 -2.61
C GLY A 902 28.86 11.51 -3.85
N PRO A 903 28.57 12.24 -4.95
CA PRO A 903 28.05 11.68 -6.19
C PRO A 903 29.11 10.85 -6.93
N PHE A 904 28.69 9.75 -7.55
CA PHE A 904 29.52 8.90 -8.39
C PHE A 904 28.86 8.63 -9.74
N LEU A 905 29.66 8.26 -10.74
CA LEU A 905 29.17 7.95 -12.09
C LEU A 905 28.73 6.48 -12.17
N LEU A 906 27.52 6.22 -12.66
CA LEU A 906 26.99 4.86 -12.84
C LEU A 906 27.75 4.04 -13.90
N THR A 907 28.53 4.68 -14.77
CA THR A 907 29.35 4.05 -15.81
C THR A 907 30.71 3.56 -15.31
N LEU A 908 30.97 3.63 -14.00
CA LEU A 908 32.24 3.16 -13.44
C LEU A 908 32.31 1.63 -13.47
N PRO A 909 33.44 1.02 -13.89
CA PRO A 909 33.60 -0.44 -13.89
C PRO A 909 33.37 -1.10 -12.52
N SER A 910 33.53 -0.37 -11.42
CA SER A 910 33.26 -0.84 -10.05
C SER A 910 31.79 -1.09 -9.74
N ILE A 911 30.88 -0.69 -10.64
CA ILE A 911 29.42 -0.83 -10.47
C ILE A 911 28.88 -2.05 -11.24
N ASN A 912 29.66 -2.57 -12.18
CA ASN A 912 29.25 -3.70 -13.02
C ASN A 912 28.97 -4.94 -12.17
N LEU A 913 27.90 -5.66 -12.52
CA LEU A 913 27.49 -6.88 -11.84
C LEU A 913 27.57 -8.08 -12.78
N PHE A 914 28.00 -9.22 -12.24
CA PHE A 914 28.13 -10.50 -12.95
C PHE A 914 26.79 -11.26 -12.96
N SER A 915 25.82 -10.77 -13.73
CA SER A 915 24.54 -11.45 -13.97
C SER A 915 23.79 -10.77 -15.13
N PRO A 916 23.02 -11.51 -15.94
CA PRO A 916 22.09 -10.92 -16.90
C PRO A 916 20.80 -10.44 -16.21
N PHE A 917 20.61 -9.12 -16.11
CA PHE A 917 19.37 -8.51 -15.55
C PHE A 917 18.26 -8.32 -16.61
N ASN A 918 18.03 -9.33 -17.46
CA ASN A 918 17.10 -9.26 -18.60
C ASN A 918 15.80 -10.07 -18.43
N ALA A 919 15.55 -10.63 -17.25
CA ALA A 919 14.37 -11.45 -16.99
C ALA A 919 13.06 -10.62 -16.98
N SER A 920 11.95 -11.25 -17.40
CA SER A 920 10.60 -10.66 -17.31
C SER A 920 10.11 -10.53 -15.87
N THR A 921 10.57 -11.43 -15.01
CA THR A 921 10.34 -11.44 -13.56
C THR A 921 11.70 -11.60 -12.91
N ALA A 922 12.09 -10.65 -12.08
CA ALA A 922 13.38 -10.64 -11.42
C ALA A 922 13.21 -10.34 -9.95
N THR A 923 14.08 -10.93 -9.14
CA THR A 923 14.11 -10.75 -7.69
C THR A 923 15.41 -10.06 -7.29
N VAL A 924 15.32 -9.22 -6.27
CA VAL A 924 16.46 -8.61 -5.62
C VAL A 924 16.96 -9.59 -4.55
N PRO A 925 18.20 -10.08 -4.63
CA PRO A 925 18.80 -10.85 -3.57
C PRO A 925 19.09 -9.95 -2.37
N ALA A 926 18.63 -10.37 -1.20
CA ALA A 926 18.94 -9.77 0.09
C ALA A 926 19.59 -10.83 0.98
N VAL A 927 20.68 -10.47 1.64
CA VAL A 927 21.42 -11.40 2.49
C VAL A 927 20.69 -11.54 3.83
N LEU A 928 20.29 -12.76 4.19
CA LEU A 928 19.48 -13.05 5.38
C LEU A 928 20.15 -12.57 6.67
N ASN A 929 21.46 -12.81 6.80
CA ASN A 929 22.21 -12.39 7.97
C ASN A 929 22.51 -10.90 8.05
N TYR A 930 22.14 -10.08 7.05
CA TYR A 930 22.44 -8.65 7.10
C TYR A 930 21.81 -7.97 8.33
N ALA A 931 20.59 -8.37 8.70
CA ALA A 931 19.92 -7.88 9.91
C ALA A 931 20.68 -8.29 11.18
N ALA A 932 21.11 -9.55 11.29
CA ALA A 932 21.93 -10.03 12.40
C ALA A 932 23.28 -9.32 12.47
N LYS A 933 23.95 -9.11 11.33
CA LYS A 933 25.21 -8.36 11.19
C LYS A 933 25.04 -6.89 11.63
N LEU A 934 23.92 -6.27 11.30
CA LEU A 934 23.58 -4.93 11.80
C LEU A 934 23.32 -4.95 13.31
N GLN A 935 22.50 -5.88 13.81
CA GLN A 935 22.13 -5.99 15.22
C GLN A 935 23.34 -6.26 16.13
N HIS A 936 24.13 -7.28 15.81
CA HIS A 936 25.26 -7.74 16.63
C HIS A 936 26.58 -7.06 16.28
N GLY A 937 26.69 -6.42 15.11
CA GLY A 937 27.88 -5.68 14.69
C GLY A 937 27.70 -4.16 14.87
N VAL A 938 26.88 -3.54 14.01
CA VAL A 938 26.80 -2.07 13.91
C VAL A 938 26.02 -1.43 15.06
N PHE A 939 24.89 -2.02 15.48
CA PHE A 939 24.06 -1.48 16.56
C PHE A 939 24.59 -1.85 17.95
N ALA A 940 25.15 -3.04 18.14
CA ALA A 940 25.80 -3.44 19.39
C ALA A 940 27.08 -2.65 19.71
N THR A 941 27.69 -1.97 18.74
CA THR A 941 28.96 -1.21 18.92
C THR A 941 28.82 0.31 18.81
N ARG A 942 27.66 0.83 18.36
CA ARG A 942 27.40 2.28 18.26
C ARG A 942 26.79 2.83 19.54
N LEU A 943 27.60 3.59 20.26
CA LEU A 943 27.28 4.20 21.55
C LEU A 943 26.02 5.08 21.51
N GLU A 944 25.69 5.77 20.41
CA GLU A 944 24.49 6.63 20.33
C GLU A 944 23.15 5.85 20.37
N ALA A 945 23.09 4.65 19.78
CA ALA A 945 21.90 3.80 19.81
C ALA A 945 21.69 3.15 21.20
N ILE A 946 22.77 2.95 21.94
CA ILE A 946 22.78 2.36 23.29
C ILE A 946 22.58 3.44 24.38
N VAL A 947 23.07 4.66 24.16
CA VAL A 947 23.00 5.80 25.11
C VAL A 947 21.64 6.50 25.13
N ALA A 948 20.80 6.36 24.09
CA ALA A 948 19.39 6.76 24.19
C ALA A 948 18.59 5.91 25.22
N ALA A 949 19.13 4.76 25.66
CA ALA A 949 18.47 3.87 26.62
C ALA A 949 18.96 4.02 28.07
N LEU A 950 20.24 4.32 28.37
CA LEU A 950 20.71 4.49 29.76
C LEU A 950 22.00 5.33 29.85
N PHE A 951 21.97 6.41 30.64
CA PHE A 951 23.14 7.25 30.93
C PHE A 951 24.02 6.69 32.06
N LEU A 952 25.28 6.35 31.73
CA LEU A 952 26.54 6.79 32.35
C LEU A 952 27.67 5.77 32.06
N ALA A 953 28.52 5.99 31.04
CA ALA A 953 29.89 5.44 31.04
C ALA A 953 30.86 6.12 30.04
N ARG A 954 31.97 6.60 30.60
CA ARG A 954 33.40 6.47 30.24
C ARG A 954 33.82 6.18 28.78
N LEU A 955 34.85 6.92 28.32
CA LEU A 955 35.58 6.71 27.06
C LEU A 955 36.32 5.36 27.03
N ARG A 956 36.10 4.56 25.96
CA ARG A 956 36.96 3.43 25.54
C ARG A 956 37.33 3.63 24.07
N PRO A 957 38.52 4.20 23.76
CA PRO A 957 38.91 4.44 22.38
C PRO A 957 39.22 3.12 21.67
N SER A 958 38.79 2.99 20.42
CA SER A 958 39.21 1.88 19.54
C SER A 958 40.66 2.05 19.08
N ARG A 959 41.30 0.96 18.67
CA ARG A 959 42.67 0.96 18.11
C ARG A 959 42.83 1.98 16.96
N ASP A 960 41.80 2.15 16.13
CA ASP A 960 41.83 3.09 15.01
C ASP A 960 41.74 4.55 15.46
N GLN A 961 41.08 4.83 16.58
CA GLN A 961 41.06 6.15 17.23
C GLN A 961 42.40 6.47 17.91
N PHE A 962 43.09 5.46 18.47
CA PHE A 962 44.47 5.62 18.96
C PHE A 962 45.46 5.87 17.84
N VAL A 963 45.30 5.16 16.71
CA VAL A 963 46.13 5.35 15.50
C VAL A 963 45.88 6.73 14.89
N LEU A 964 44.62 7.16 14.81
CA LEU A 964 44.25 8.48 14.31
C LEU A 964 44.76 9.61 15.22
N ALA A 965 44.57 9.51 16.54
CA ALA A 965 45.04 10.51 17.50
C ALA A 965 46.58 10.59 17.56
N ALA A 966 47.29 9.46 17.48
CA ALA A 966 48.76 9.42 17.41
C ALA A 966 49.30 10.00 16.10
N SER A 967 48.58 9.78 14.98
CA SER A 967 48.93 10.33 13.67
C SER A 967 48.71 11.85 13.58
N LEU A 968 47.64 12.37 14.21
CA LEU A 968 47.35 13.80 14.30
C LEU A 968 48.28 14.52 15.29
N ALA A 969 48.73 13.84 16.35
CA ALA A 969 49.65 14.36 17.37
C ALA A 969 51.14 14.27 17.00
N GLN A 970 51.48 13.77 15.80
CA GLN A 970 52.85 13.70 15.25
C GLN A 970 53.88 12.99 16.16
N LEU A 971 53.46 11.94 16.86
CA LEU A 971 54.33 11.17 17.74
C LEU A 971 55.36 10.35 16.94
N SER A 972 56.62 10.27 17.42
CA SER A 972 57.72 9.61 16.71
C SER A 972 58.28 8.42 17.49
N ARG A 973 59.12 7.57 16.87
CA ARG A 973 59.73 6.39 17.52
C ARG A 973 60.65 6.70 18.70
N ALA A 974 61.01 7.95 18.93
CA ALA A 974 61.80 8.38 20.10
C ALA A 974 60.94 8.81 21.30
N THR A 975 59.62 8.89 21.13
CA THR A 975 58.70 9.35 22.18
C THR A 975 58.44 8.21 23.19
N ASN A 976 58.67 8.48 24.47
CA ASN A 976 58.54 7.47 25.52
C ASN A 976 57.06 7.25 25.91
N VAL A 977 56.43 6.29 25.24
CA VAL A 977 54.99 5.96 25.33
C VAL A 977 54.56 5.54 26.74
N THR A 978 55.49 5.04 27.57
CA THR A 978 55.20 4.54 28.92
C THR A 978 54.73 5.61 29.91
N GLN A 979 55.14 6.88 29.77
CA GLN A 979 54.65 7.98 30.63
C GLN A 979 53.28 8.52 30.20
N ILE A 980 52.87 8.28 28.95
CA ILE A 980 51.58 8.71 28.42
C ILE A 980 50.50 7.69 28.79
N CYS A 981 50.82 6.39 28.71
CA CYS A 981 49.94 5.30 29.15
C CYS A 981 49.75 5.26 30.68
N ALA A 982 50.64 5.89 31.46
CA ALA A 982 50.55 5.95 32.92
C ALA A 982 49.47 6.91 33.47
N ILE A 983 48.73 7.60 32.60
CA ILE A 983 47.60 8.46 32.97
C ILE A 983 46.28 7.67 33.01
N ASP A 984 46.24 6.46 32.44
CA ASP A 984 45.08 5.54 32.46
C ASP A 984 45.42 4.29 33.30
N ASP A 985 45.12 4.37 34.60
CA ASP A 985 45.48 3.35 35.60
C ASP A 985 44.77 1.98 35.42
N TYR A 986 43.84 1.84 34.48
CA TYR A 986 43.02 0.63 34.33
C TYR A 986 43.34 -0.23 33.10
N ASN A 987 44.16 0.23 32.16
CA ASN A 987 44.39 -0.52 30.91
C ASN A 987 45.78 -0.35 30.29
N LEU A 988 46.81 -0.52 31.13
CA LEU A 988 48.23 -0.35 30.76
C LEU A 988 48.69 -1.31 29.63
N ASP A 989 48.15 -2.53 29.57
CA ASP A 989 48.60 -3.57 28.64
C ASP A 989 48.00 -3.44 27.22
N ALA A 990 46.84 -2.78 27.09
CA ALA A 990 46.27 -2.48 25.78
C ALA A 990 47.05 -1.37 25.04
N CYS A 991 47.76 -0.51 25.80
CA CYS A 991 48.53 0.62 25.28
C CYS A 991 49.89 0.19 24.68
N THR A 992 50.43 -0.97 25.09
CA THR A 992 51.77 -1.45 24.68
C THR A 992 51.75 -2.41 23.49
N ALA A 993 50.62 -3.05 23.18
CA ALA A 993 50.53 -4.13 22.20
C ALA A 993 50.28 -3.68 20.74
N ALA A 994 50.18 -2.39 20.45
CA ALA A 994 49.87 -1.87 19.10
C ALA A 994 51.09 -1.66 18.19
N ALA A 995 52.16 -2.46 18.36
CA ALA A 995 53.37 -2.37 17.56
C ALA A 995 53.73 -3.72 16.93
N THR A 996 53.13 -4.05 15.77
CA THR A 996 53.73 -4.86 14.66
C THR A 996 52.68 -5.14 13.58
N VAL A 997 53.10 -4.98 12.31
CA VAL A 997 52.30 -5.29 11.11
C VAL A 997 52.58 -6.73 10.71
N ALA A 998 51.71 -7.65 11.15
CA ALA A 998 51.51 -9.00 10.60
C ALA A 998 50.04 -9.50 10.78
N ALA A 999 49.12 -8.62 11.18
CA ALA A 999 47.82 -8.99 11.74
C ALA A 999 46.67 -9.00 10.72
N ALA A 1000 46.77 -9.85 9.69
CA ALA A 1000 45.61 -10.29 8.89
C ALA A 1000 45.48 -11.82 8.80
N ARG A 1001 46.49 -12.60 9.21
CA ARG A 1001 46.40 -14.07 9.35
C ARG A 1001 45.90 -14.48 10.75
N ASP A 1002 46.22 -13.73 11.79
CA ASP A 1002 45.94 -14.15 13.18
C ASP A 1002 44.48 -13.98 13.64
N VAL A 1003 43.69 -13.07 13.03
CA VAL A 1003 42.25 -12.92 13.37
C VAL A 1003 41.40 -13.98 12.68
N VAL A 1004 41.85 -14.50 11.53
CA VAL A 1004 41.16 -15.57 10.78
C VAL A 1004 41.69 -16.97 11.12
N GLY A 1005 42.89 -17.06 11.69
CA GLY A 1005 43.57 -18.33 11.99
C GLY A 1005 42.83 -19.29 12.94
N ASN A 1006 41.84 -18.78 13.70
CA ASN A 1006 41.02 -19.58 14.62
C ASN A 1006 39.65 -19.99 14.07
N VAL A 1007 39.29 -19.60 12.84
CA VAL A 1007 38.05 -20.08 12.20
C VAL A 1007 38.29 -21.51 11.70
N SER A 1008 37.44 -22.44 12.10
CA SER A 1008 37.58 -23.86 11.78
C SER A 1008 36.28 -24.45 11.24
N PHE A 1009 36.37 -25.53 10.46
CA PHE A 1009 35.24 -26.43 10.27
C PHE A 1009 35.12 -27.33 11.49
N ALA A 1010 33.91 -27.73 11.86
CA ALA A 1010 33.67 -28.70 12.91
C ALA A 1010 32.77 -29.83 12.37
N LEU A 1011 33.17 -31.07 12.58
CA LEU A 1011 32.43 -32.27 12.17
C LEU A 1011 32.54 -33.34 13.25
N PHE A 1012 31.48 -34.12 13.42
CA PHE A 1012 31.53 -35.36 14.18
C PHE A 1012 32.07 -36.44 13.26
N ALA A 1013 33.23 -36.99 13.62
CA ALA A 1013 33.92 -38.00 12.83
C ALA A 1013 34.09 -39.27 13.65
N GLN A 1014 33.97 -40.41 12.96
CA GLN A 1014 34.24 -41.73 13.51
C GLN A 1014 35.32 -42.37 12.63
N ARG A 1015 36.37 -42.92 13.26
CA ARG A 1015 37.52 -43.45 12.53
C ARG A 1015 37.19 -44.76 11.79
N ASP A 1016 36.38 -45.61 12.42
CA ASP A 1016 35.87 -46.91 11.95
C ASP A 1016 34.52 -47.17 12.65
N ASP A 1017 33.68 -48.09 12.14
CA ASP A 1017 32.32 -48.38 12.65
C ASP A 1017 32.23 -48.77 14.15
N VAL A 1018 33.37 -49.07 14.78
CA VAL A 1018 33.49 -49.49 16.19
C VAL A 1018 34.11 -48.40 17.08
N ALA A 1019 34.69 -47.34 16.50
CA ALA A 1019 35.32 -46.26 17.26
C ALA A 1019 34.27 -45.30 17.85
N PRO A 1020 34.50 -44.63 18.99
CA PRO A 1020 33.59 -43.59 19.46
C PRO A 1020 33.57 -42.39 18.49
N VAL A 1021 32.41 -41.75 18.34
CA VAL A 1021 32.25 -40.50 17.58
C VAL A 1021 32.97 -39.37 18.32
N VAL A 1022 33.84 -38.64 17.63
CA VAL A 1022 34.62 -37.54 18.19
C VAL A 1022 34.37 -36.26 17.40
N LEU A 1023 34.18 -35.14 18.11
CA LEU A 1023 34.13 -33.81 17.51
C LEU A 1023 35.54 -33.41 17.06
N THR A 1024 35.72 -33.25 15.75
CA THR A 1024 37.00 -32.85 15.14
C THR A 1024 36.86 -31.47 14.52
N THR A 1025 37.87 -30.61 14.72
CA THR A 1025 37.93 -29.28 14.10
C THR A 1025 39.10 -29.17 13.12
N LEU A 1026 38.89 -28.45 12.02
CA LEU A 1026 39.90 -28.23 10.97
C LEU A 1026 40.03 -26.72 10.70
N PRO A 1027 41.16 -26.08 11.03
CA PRO A 1027 41.38 -24.67 10.75
C PRO A 1027 41.26 -24.36 9.24
N LEU A 1028 40.69 -23.20 8.90
CA LEU A 1028 40.37 -22.85 7.52
C LEU A 1028 41.62 -22.79 6.62
N PHE A 1029 42.76 -22.33 7.14
CA PHE A 1029 44.04 -22.23 6.41
C PHE A 1029 45.04 -23.35 6.77
N ASN A 1030 44.56 -24.54 7.16
CA ASN A 1030 45.42 -25.62 7.64
C ASN A 1030 46.35 -26.21 6.55
N ALA A 1031 45.98 -26.17 5.27
CA ALA A 1031 46.76 -26.73 4.17
C ALA A 1031 46.88 -25.75 3.00
N PRO A 1032 48.08 -25.61 2.37
CA PRO A 1032 48.27 -24.70 1.25
C PRO A 1032 47.47 -25.11 -0.01
N GLU A 1033 47.19 -26.40 -0.17
CA GLU A 1033 46.37 -26.93 -1.27
C GLU A 1033 44.88 -26.56 -1.13
N PHE A 1034 44.43 -26.24 0.10
CA PHE A 1034 43.07 -25.81 0.40
C PHE A 1034 42.93 -24.28 0.49
N GLU A 1035 44.03 -23.53 0.38
CA GLU A 1035 44.06 -22.08 0.61
C GLU A 1035 43.12 -21.32 -0.34
N LEU A 1036 42.97 -21.78 -1.59
CA LEU A 1036 41.99 -21.21 -2.52
C LEU A 1036 40.55 -21.34 -1.99
N TYR A 1037 40.17 -22.53 -1.53
CA TYR A 1037 38.83 -22.78 -0.99
C TYR A 1037 38.61 -22.03 0.33
N ALA A 1038 39.64 -21.96 1.18
CA ALA A 1038 39.64 -21.14 2.40
C ALA A 1038 39.32 -19.67 2.11
N TRP A 1039 39.90 -19.09 1.05
CA TRP A 1039 39.57 -17.73 0.60
C TRP A 1039 38.16 -17.60 0.02
N LEU A 1040 37.64 -18.64 -0.64
CA LEU A 1040 36.24 -18.67 -1.10
C LEU A 1040 35.27 -18.67 0.09
N PHE A 1041 35.49 -19.53 1.09
CA PHE A 1041 34.70 -19.57 2.32
C PHE A 1041 34.73 -18.24 3.09
N LEU A 1042 35.88 -17.57 3.11
CA LEU A 1042 35.99 -16.25 3.72
C LEU A 1042 35.27 -15.17 2.91
N SER A 1043 35.30 -15.27 1.58
CA SER A 1043 34.55 -14.35 0.73
C SER A 1043 33.04 -14.49 0.96
N ASP A 1044 32.52 -15.71 1.09
CA ASP A 1044 31.12 -15.97 1.45
C ASP A 1044 30.75 -15.32 2.79
N TRP A 1045 31.63 -15.39 3.80
CA TRP A 1045 31.42 -14.71 5.07
C TRP A 1045 31.38 -13.18 4.93
N VAL A 1046 32.29 -12.60 4.13
CA VAL A 1046 32.33 -11.15 3.88
C VAL A 1046 31.06 -10.66 3.16
N PHE A 1047 30.60 -11.40 2.16
CA PHE A 1047 29.35 -11.16 1.44
C PHE A 1047 28.10 -11.57 2.24
N GLY A 1048 28.27 -12.16 3.42
CA GLY A 1048 27.20 -12.58 4.31
C GLY A 1048 26.44 -13.82 3.84
N ASN A 1049 26.93 -14.57 2.86
CA ASN A 1049 26.36 -15.87 2.51
C ASN A 1049 26.68 -16.96 3.56
N ARG A 1050 27.58 -16.68 4.50
CA ARG A 1050 27.92 -17.53 5.65
C ARG A 1050 28.11 -16.68 6.89
N GLU A 1051 27.94 -17.29 8.05
CA GLU A 1051 28.26 -16.68 9.35
C GLU A 1051 29.42 -17.40 10.03
N VAL A 1052 30.11 -16.70 10.92
CA VAL A 1052 31.10 -17.28 11.82
C VAL A 1052 30.61 -17.07 13.24
N VAL A 1053 30.45 -18.17 13.98
CA VAL A 1053 29.98 -18.15 15.36
C VAL A 1053 31.04 -18.72 16.28
N ALA A 1054 31.26 -18.02 17.39
CA ALA A 1054 32.12 -18.48 18.48
C ALA A 1054 31.26 -19.09 19.59
N PHE A 1055 31.38 -20.40 19.79
CA PHE A 1055 30.79 -21.11 20.91
C PHE A 1055 31.74 -21.01 22.11
N GLN A 1056 31.26 -20.47 23.23
CA GLN A 1056 32.01 -20.39 24.48
C GLN A 1056 31.40 -21.35 25.49
N GLY A 1057 32.15 -22.36 25.90
CA GLY A 1057 31.76 -23.30 26.94
C GLY A 1057 32.81 -23.42 28.04
N ASP A 1058 32.42 -24.01 29.16
CA ASP A 1058 33.27 -24.15 30.35
C ASP A 1058 34.52 -25.01 30.11
N TYR A 1059 34.47 -25.90 29.09
CA TYR A 1059 35.57 -26.81 28.73
C TYR A 1059 36.46 -26.30 27.60
N SER A 1060 35.88 -25.64 26.60
CA SER A 1060 36.62 -25.09 25.45
C SER A 1060 35.77 -24.09 24.69
N ALA A 1061 36.43 -23.17 23.98
CA ALA A 1061 35.79 -22.31 23.00
C ALA A 1061 36.16 -22.77 21.58
N ILE A 1062 35.18 -22.82 20.69
CA ILE A 1062 35.39 -23.14 19.26
C ILE A 1062 34.77 -22.03 18.41
N THR A 1063 35.48 -21.63 17.35
CA THR A 1063 34.96 -20.67 16.37
C THR A 1063 34.78 -21.40 15.05
N VAL A 1064 33.53 -21.48 14.60
CA VAL A 1064 33.14 -22.34 13.49
C VAL A 1064 32.48 -21.51 12.41
N LEU A 1065 32.83 -21.80 11.16
CA LEU A 1065 32.15 -21.28 9.99
C LEU A 1065 30.86 -22.09 9.75
N LEU A 1066 29.73 -21.41 9.66
CA LEU A 1066 28.43 -22.02 9.39
C LEU A 1066 28.26 -22.43 7.92
N GLU A 1067 27.20 -23.18 7.68
CA GLU A 1067 26.77 -23.56 6.34
C GLU A 1067 26.38 -22.32 5.50
N SER A 1068 26.34 -22.48 4.18
CA SER A 1068 25.93 -21.39 3.28
C SER A 1068 24.44 -21.15 3.44
N GLU A 1069 24.06 -19.90 3.65
CA GLU A 1069 22.68 -19.46 3.58
C GLU A 1069 22.39 -18.94 2.17
N SER A 1070 21.27 -19.37 1.60
CA SER A 1070 20.78 -18.85 0.33
C SER A 1070 20.20 -17.44 0.52
N PRO A 1071 20.58 -16.43 -0.28
CA PRO A 1071 20.00 -15.10 -0.20
C PRO A 1071 18.46 -15.14 -0.35
N LEU A 1072 17.77 -14.32 0.44
CA LEU A 1072 16.33 -14.11 0.30
C LEU A 1072 16.06 -13.38 -1.02
N GLN A 1073 15.21 -13.96 -1.85
CA GLN A 1073 14.81 -13.38 -3.14
C GLN A 1073 13.50 -12.61 -2.97
N GLN A 1074 13.52 -11.29 -3.17
CA GLN A 1074 12.33 -10.44 -3.05
C GLN A 1074 11.97 -9.80 -4.39
N PRO A 1075 10.69 -9.80 -4.82
CA PRO A 1075 10.30 -9.06 -6.02
C PRO A 1075 10.43 -7.54 -5.78
N PRO A 1076 10.84 -6.76 -6.80
CA PRO A 1076 10.85 -5.31 -6.71
C PRO A 1076 9.43 -4.78 -6.57
N ASN A 1077 9.22 -3.88 -5.61
CA ASN A 1077 7.91 -3.31 -5.35
C ASN A 1077 7.51 -2.34 -6.49
N ALA A 1078 6.30 -2.53 -7.04
CA ALA A 1078 5.83 -1.76 -8.19
C ALA A 1078 5.82 -0.23 -7.96
N TRP A 1079 5.66 0.20 -6.71
CA TRP A 1079 5.58 1.60 -6.34
C TRP A 1079 6.92 2.35 -6.26
N GLN A 1080 8.05 1.62 -6.20
CA GLN A 1080 9.38 2.23 -6.17
C GLN A 1080 9.71 2.95 -7.50
N VAL A 1081 8.96 2.64 -8.57
CA VAL A 1081 9.04 3.29 -9.87
C VAL A 1081 7.84 4.20 -10.07
N LEU A 1082 7.96 5.44 -9.60
CA LEU A 1082 6.94 6.47 -9.77
C LEU A 1082 6.73 6.80 -11.25
N SER A 1083 5.48 6.89 -11.70
CA SER A 1083 5.10 7.18 -13.10
C SER A 1083 4.04 8.27 -13.26
N ASN A 1084 3.59 8.85 -12.14
CA ASN A 1084 2.41 9.70 -12.13
C ASN A 1084 2.64 11.01 -12.90
N VAL A 1085 3.78 11.68 -12.69
CA VAL A 1085 4.11 12.94 -13.39
C VAL A 1085 4.34 12.70 -14.88
N ALA A 1086 5.05 11.62 -15.20
CA ALA A 1086 5.24 11.14 -16.57
C ALA A 1086 3.90 10.93 -17.29
N LEU A 1087 2.92 10.31 -16.64
CA LEU A 1087 1.58 10.10 -17.21
C LEU A 1087 0.85 11.42 -17.49
N TYR A 1088 0.82 12.36 -16.54
CA TYR A 1088 0.15 13.65 -16.73
C TYR A 1088 0.80 14.50 -17.83
N THR A 1089 2.12 14.57 -17.85
CA THR A 1089 2.85 15.33 -18.88
C THR A 1089 2.68 14.72 -20.27
N ARG A 1090 2.71 13.38 -20.37
CA ARG A 1090 2.43 12.65 -21.61
C ARG A 1090 0.98 12.84 -22.08
N ALA A 1091 0.01 12.79 -21.17
CA ALA A 1091 -1.39 13.09 -21.50
C ALA A 1091 -1.54 14.53 -22.01
N GLY A 1092 -0.81 15.49 -21.42
CA GLY A 1092 -0.73 16.86 -21.90
C GLY A 1092 -0.19 16.95 -23.33
N VAL A 1093 0.94 16.32 -23.62
CA VAL A 1093 1.53 16.28 -24.98
C VAL A 1093 0.58 15.62 -25.99
N LEU A 1094 -0.11 14.55 -25.59
CA LEU A 1094 -1.10 13.85 -26.42
C LEU A 1094 -2.28 14.77 -26.75
N TYR A 1095 -2.84 15.46 -25.76
CA TYR A 1095 -3.92 16.43 -25.97
C TYR A 1095 -3.51 17.50 -26.99
N ILE A 1096 -2.31 18.08 -26.84
CA ILE A 1096 -1.80 19.12 -27.73
C ILE A 1096 -1.70 18.60 -29.17
N THR A 1097 -1.21 17.37 -29.33
CA THR A 1097 -1.05 16.73 -30.64
C THR A 1097 -2.41 16.45 -31.28
N CYS A 1098 -3.39 15.95 -30.53
CA CYS A 1098 -4.76 15.73 -31.01
C CYS A 1098 -5.43 17.03 -31.48
N VAL A 1099 -5.24 18.13 -30.74
CA VAL A 1099 -5.78 19.44 -31.12
C VAL A 1099 -5.13 19.93 -32.43
N LEU A 1100 -3.81 19.87 -32.54
CA LEU A 1100 -3.12 20.26 -33.77
C LEU A 1100 -3.50 19.39 -34.96
N LEU A 1101 -3.71 18.09 -34.75
CA LEU A 1101 -4.24 17.18 -35.78
C LEU A 1101 -5.63 17.62 -36.23
N GLY A 1102 -6.53 17.94 -35.30
CA GLY A 1102 -7.87 18.44 -35.62
C GLY A 1102 -7.84 19.73 -36.44
N VAL A 1103 -6.99 20.68 -36.05
CA VAL A 1103 -6.77 21.93 -36.83
C VAL A 1103 -6.26 21.61 -38.22
N ALA A 1104 -5.30 20.68 -38.34
CA ALA A 1104 -4.72 20.29 -39.60
C ALA A 1104 -5.76 19.63 -40.54
N VAL A 1105 -6.63 18.76 -40.01
CA VAL A 1105 -7.76 18.17 -40.76
C VAL A 1105 -8.73 19.24 -41.28
N ILE A 1106 -9.08 20.22 -40.44
CA ILE A 1106 -9.95 21.34 -40.84
C ILE A 1106 -9.29 22.13 -41.97
N VAL A 1107 -7.99 22.43 -41.85
CA VAL A 1107 -7.23 23.15 -42.89
C VAL A 1107 -7.14 22.33 -44.18
N THR A 1108 -6.93 21.02 -44.12
CA THR A 1108 -6.96 20.13 -45.29
C THR A 1108 -8.33 20.16 -45.98
N CYS A 1109 -9.43 20.06 -45.23
CA CYS A 1109 -10.78 20.18 -45.78
C CYS A 1109 -10.98 21.55 -46.46
N TYR A 1110 -10.45 22.62 -45.88
CA TYR A 1110 -10.51 23.96 -46.46
C TYR A 1110 -9.69 24.06 -47.77
N ILE A 1111 -8.50 23.48 -47.83
CA ILE A 1111 -7.67 23.42 -49.05
C ILE A 1111 -8.40 22.67 -50.17
N LEU A 1112 -9.04 21.54 -49.85
CA LEU A 1112 -9.80 20.73 -50.81
C LEU A 1112 -11.06 21.48 -51.32
N THR A 1113 -11.85 22.04 -50.41
CA THR A 1113 -13.08 22.78 -50.76
C THR A 1113 -12.80 24.08 -51.51
N SER A 1114 -11.68 24.76 -51.22
CA SER A 1114 -11.22 25.94 -51.96
C SER A 1114 -10.48 25.62 -53.27
N ARG A 1115 -10.41 24.34 -53.68
CA ARG A 1115 -9.73 23.87 -54.89
C ARG A 1115 -8.28 24.36 -55.02
N GLY A 1116 -7.55 24.40 -53.89
CA GLY A 1116 -6.15 24.83 -53.86
C GLY A 1116 -5.93 26.34 -53.95
N ALA A 1117 -6.98 27.16 -53.75
CA ALA A 1117 -6.87 28.62 -53.70
C ALA A 1117 -6.48 29.12 -52.29
N PHE A 1118 -5.23 28.91 -51.89
CA PHE A 1118 -4.69 29.36 -50.61
C PHE A 1118 -3.23 29.80 -50.72
N GLU A 1119 -2.78 30.64 -49.78
CA GLU A 1119 -1.39 31.08 -49.69
C GLU A 1119 -0.55 30.04 -48.94
N TRP A 1120 0.30 29.30 -49.67
CA TRP A 1120 0.98 28.13 -49.13
C TRP A 1120 2.02 28.46 -48.05
N LEU A 1121 2.64 29.63 -48.10
CA LEU A 1121 3.62 30.06 -47.09
C LEU A 1121 3.01 30.12 -45.69
N ASN A 1122 1.69 30.37 -45.58
CA ASN A 1122 1.00 30.39 -44.30
C ASN A 1122 0.92 29.01 -43.64
N MET A 1123 1.08 27.93 -44.41
CA MET A 1123 1.09 26.57 -43.86
C MET A 1123 2.34 26.29 -43.03
N LEU A 1124 3.46 26.97 -43.30
CA LEU A 1124 4.70 26.86 -42.52
C LEU A 1124 4.56 27.39 -41.08
N GLU A 1125 3.54 28.20 -40.83
CA GLU A 1125 3.26 28.80 -39.51
C GLU A 1125 2.13 28.08 -38.77
N LEU A 1126 1.57 27.00 -39.33
CA LEU A 1126 0.40 26.29 -38.77
C LEU A 1126 0.68 25.79 -37.35
N SER A 1127 1.83 25.16 -37.10
CA SER A 1127 2.17 24.65 -35.77
C SER A 1127 2.32 25.76 -34.73
N ARG A 1128 2.75 26.96 -35.15
CA ARG A 1128 2.93 28.12 -34.27
C ARG A 1128 1.60 28.83 -34.00
N VAL A 1129 0.90 29.22 -35.05
CA VAL A 1129 -0.35 29.97 -34.97
C VAL A 1129 -1.48 29.06 -34.47
N GLY A 1130 -1.58 27.84 -34.99
CA GLY A 1130 -2.54 26.84 -34.54
C GLY A 1130 -2.35 26.46 -33.07
N GLY A 1131 -1.11 26.25 -32.62
CA GLY A 1131 -0.81 25.98 -31.22
C GLY A 1131 -1.20 27.14 -30.29
N ILE A 1132 -0.81 28.37 -30.64
CA ILE A 1132 -1.10 29.53 -29.78
C ILE A 1132 -2.62 29.79 -29.67
N VAL A 1133 -3.36 29.60 -30.78
CA VAL A 1133 -4.80 29.91 -30.84
C VAL A 1133 -5.66 28.81 -30.23
N TRP A 1134 -5.35 27.53 -30.48
CA TRP A 1134 -6.22 26.41 -30.11
C TRP A 1134 -5.82 25.70 -28.82
N VAL A 1135 -4.52 25.63 -28.53
CA VAL A 1135 -3.98 24.93 -27.37
C VAL A 1135 -3.76 25.90 -26.20
N GLY A 1136 -3.21 27.07 -26.51
CA GLY A 1136 -2.88 28.10 -25.54
C GLY A 1136 -1.42 28.03 -25.07
N ARG A 1137 -0.88 29.20 -24.72
CA ARG A 1137 0.55 29.40 -24.40
C ARG A 1137 1.06 28.54 -23.22
N PRO A 1138 0.31 28.35 -22.10
CA PRO A 1138 0.80 27.54 -20.99
C PRO A 1138 1.00 26.05 -21.33
N LEU A 1139 0.12 25.47 -22.14
CA LEU A 1139 0.27 24.07 -22.58
C LEU A 1139 1.37 23.91 -23.64
N LEU A 1140 1.61 24.94 -24.46
CA LEU A 1140 2.80 24.96 -25.32
C LEU A 1140 4.09 25.04 -24.50
N LEU A 1141 4.10 25.78 -23.38
CA LEU A 1141 5.23 25.78 -22.45
C LEU A 1141 5.43 24.37 -21.86
N LEU A 1142 4.36 23.69 -21.43
CA LEU A 1142 4.43 22.30 -20.97
C LEU A 1142 5.12 21.40 -22.00
N ARG A 1143 4.70 21.47 -23.27
CA ARG A 1143 5.28 20.68 -24.37
C ARG A 1143 6.75 21.04 -24.66
N ALA A 1144 7.11 22.31 -24.57
CA ALA A 1144 8.49 22.73 -24.70
C ALA A 1144 9.33 22.24 -23.51
N THR A 1145 8.79 22.27 -22.29
CA THR A 1145 9.48 21.77 -21.10
C THR A 1145 9.67 20.27 -21.14
N THR A 1146 8.70 19.47 -21.61
CA THR A 1146 8.90 18.02 -21.79
C THR A 1146 9.99 17.74 -22.82
N ALA A 1147 10.07 18.53 -23.89
CA ALA A 1147 11.13 18.40 -24.88
C ALA A 1147 12.50 18.80 -24.31
N LEU A 1148 12.56 19.86 -23.49
CA LEU A 1148 13.78 20.27 -22.80
C LEU A 1148 14.22 19.23 -21.75
N SER A 1149 13.28 18.61 -21.03
CA SER A 1149 13.55 17.51 -20.11
C SER A 1149 14.18 16.34 -20.86
N VAL A 1150 13.60 15.91 -21.98
CA VAL A 1150 14.18 14.85 -22.83
C VAL A 1150 15.60 15.21 -23.31
N LEU A 1151 15.86 16.48 -23.62
CA LEU A 1151 17.20 16.96 -24.04
C LEU A 1151 18.18 17.16 -22.88
N SER A 1152 17.70 17.26 -21.65
CA SER A 1152 18.49 17.57 -20.45
C SER A 1152 18.71 16.35 -19.55
N THR A 1153 18.07 15.22 -19.86
CA THR A 1153 18.28 13.95 -19.17
C THR A 1153 19.34 13.12 -19.89
N ALA A 1154 20.27 12.54 -19.13
CA ALA A 1154 21.27 11.63 -19.67
C ALA A 1154 20.62 10.30 -20.09
N THR A 1155 20.96 9.81 -21.28
CA THR A 1155 20.53 8.50 -21.78
C THR A 1155 21.50 7.42 -21.32
N LEU A 1156 21.12 6.75 -20.24
CA LEU A 1156 21.81 5.59 -19.69
C LEU A 1156 21.03 4.33 -20.03
N GLN A 1157 21.69 3.37 -20.66
CA GLN A 1157 21.11 2.05 -20.91
C GLN A 1157 21.90 0.99 -20.16
N LEU A 1158 21.20 0.01 -19.59
CA LEU A 1158 21.82 -1.19 -19.05
C LEU A 1158 22.07 -2.16 -20.21
N LEU A 1159 23.33 -2.41 -20.52
CA LEU A 1159 23.74 -3.34 -21.57
C LEU A 1159 24.26 -4.63 -20.95
N TYR A 1160 24.11 -5.71 -21.70
CA TYR A 1160 24.51 -7.06 -21.33
C TYR A 1160 25.63 -7.51 -22.28
N GLU A 1161 26.88 -7.48 -21.81
CA GLU A 1161 28.01 -7.96 -22.60
C GLU A 1161 28.19 -9.47 -22.39
N ASN A 1162 28.15 -10.23 -23.49
CA ASN A 1162 28.41 -11.68 -23.55
C ASN A 1162 27.60 -12.53 -22.55
N GLU A 1163 26.37 -12.12 -22.23
CA GLU A 1163 25.44 -12.81 -21.30
C GLU A 1163 25.94 -12.95 -19.84
N SER A 1164 27.08 -12.36 -19.49
CA SER A 1164 27.73 -12.55 -18.18
C SER A 1164 27.85 -11.30 -17.32
N ILE A 1165 27.95 -10.11 -17.93
CA ILE A 1165 28.19 -8.86 -17.20
C ILE A 1165 27.18 -7.82 -17.65
N SER A 1166 26.54 -7.19 -16.67
CA SER A 1166 25.67 -6.03 -16.88
C SER A 1166 26.41 -4.76 -16.48
N ALA A 1167 26.36 -3.76 -17.37
CA ALA A 1167 27.02 -2.48 -17.17
C ALA A 1167 26.17 -1.32 -17.72
N PHE A 1168 26.26 -0.17 -17.07
CA PHE A 1168 25.67 1.05 -17.62
C PHE A 1168 26.57 1.66 -18.68
N GLN A 1169 26.01 1.90 -19.85
CA GLN A 1169 26.65 2.67 -20.89
C GLN A 1169 25.80 3.88 -21.25
N THR A 1170 26.48 5.00 -21.52
CA THR A 1170 25.84 6.19 -22.07
C THR A 1170 25.56 5.95 -23.56
N GLU A 1171 24.29 5.89 -23.94
CA GLU A 1171 23.88 5.80 -25.34
C GLU A 1171 23.78 7.21 -25.92
N GLN A 1172 24.25 7.43 -27.15
CA GLN A 1172 24.01 8.70 -27.83
C GLN A 1172 22.60 8.70 -28.42
N ASN A 1173 21.78 9.68 -28.03
CA ASN A 1173 20.46 9.89 -28.62
C ASN A 1173 20.54 9.93 -30.15
N PRO A 1174 19.71 9.16 -30.87
CA PRO A 1174 19.68 9.20 -32.33
C PRO A 1174 19.40 10.62 -32.81
N TRP A 1175 20.09 11.06 -33.87
CA TRP A 1175 20.00 12.44 -34.37
C TRP A 1175 18.55 12.91 -34.63
N TYR A 1176 17.66 12.01 -35.04
CA TYR A 1176 16.26 12.33 -35.29
C TYR A 1176 15.47 12.62 -34.01
N THR A 1177 15.80 12.00 -32.88
CA THR A 1177 15.15 12.29 -31.58
C THR A 1177 15.47 13.71 -31.12
N THR A 1178 16.74 14.12 -31.28
CA THR A 1178 17.21 15.48 -31.02
C THR A 1178 16.52 16.48 -31.93
N ILE A 1179 16.36 16.17 -33.23
CA ILE A 1179 15.64 17.05 -34.16
C ILE A 1179 14.16 17.14 -33.81
N LEU A 1180 13.51 16.02 -33.48
CA LEU A 1180 12.10 16.01 -33.07
C LEU A 1180 11.92 16.84 -31.79
N ALA A 1181 12.70 16.60 -30.74
CA ALA A 1181 12.64 17.38 -29.49
C ALA A 1181 12.98 18.86 -29.72
N ALA A 1182 14.00 19.17 -30.53
CA ALA A 1182 14.34 20.56 -30.86
C ALA A 1182 13.24 21.26 -31.70
N SER A 1183 12.53 20.51 -32.55
CA SER A 1183 11.39 21.04 -33.31
C SER A 1183 10.23 21.45 -32.41
N GLU A 1184 10.09 20.82 -31.24
CA GLU A 1184 9.10 21.18 -30.22
C GLU A 1184 9.49 22.43 -29.40
N VAL A 1185 10.79 22.75 -29.31
CA VAL A 1185 11.32 23.92 -28.59
C VAL A 1185 11.37 25.19 -29.49
N THR A 1186 11.35 25.02 -30.82
CA THR A 1186 11.51 26.10 -31.81
C THR A 1186 10.27 26.95 -32.20
N PRO A 1187 9.11 26.97 -31.51
CA PRO A 1187 8.05 27.93 -31.85
C PRO A 1187 8.45 29.43 -31.71
N THR A 1188 9.64 29.76 -31.21
CA THR A 1188 9.98 31.10 -30.71
C THR A 1188 10.94 31.94 -31.56
N ARG A 1189 11.56 31.41 -32.64
CA ARG A 1189 12.54 32.20 -33.44
C ARG A 1189 11.91 32.84 -34.68
N ARG A 1190 11.76 34.17 -34.62
CA ARG A 1190 11.34 35.06 -35.71
C ARG A 1190 12.39 35.05 -36.83
N THR A 1191 12.12 34.42 -37.96
CA THR A 1191 12.89 34.67 -39.19
C THR A 1191 12.40 35.99 -39.78
N THR A 1192 13.18 37.05 -39.56
CA THR A 1192 12.95 38.35 -40.21
C THR A 1192 13.05 38.17 -41.71
N ARG A 1193 11.95 38.44 -42.45
CA ARG A 1193 11.99 38.61 -43.91
C ARG A 1193 12.97 39.75 -44.26
N PRO A 1194 13.92 39.56 -45.20
CA PRO A 1194 14.63 40.68 -45.79
C PRO A 1194 13.64 41.44 -46.69
N SER A 1195 13.33 42.68 -46.33
CA SER A 1195 12.61 43.60 -47.20
C SER A 1195 13.45 43.84 -48.45
N THR A 1196 12.90 43.51 -49.61
CA THR A 1196 13.44 43.86 -50.92
C THR A 1196 13.64 45.37 -51.01
N ALA A 1197 14.90 45.77 -51.18
CA ALA A 1197 15.29 47.15 -51.42
C ALA A 1197 14.97 47.56 -52.87
N SER A 1198 14.46 48.77 -53.05
CA SER A 1198 14.64 49.57 -54.26
C SER A 1198 15.23 50.93 -53.89
N PRO A 1199 16.05 51.55 -54.77
CA PRO A 1199 17.18 52.37 -54.37
C PRO A 1199 16.89 53.87 -54.47
N CYS A 1200 17.48 54.68 -53.59
CA CYS A 1200 17.95 56.05 -53.92
C CYS A 1200 18.66 56.71 -52.71
N GLY A 1201 19.85 57.25 -52.95
CA GLY A 1201 20.31 58.49 -52.30
C GLY A 1201 21.18 58.42 -51.03
N ARG A 1202 22.50 58.39 -51.28
CA ARG A 1202 23.71 58.75 -50.49
C ARG A 1202 23.61 59.93 -49.45
N PRO A 1203 24.65 60.17 -48.59
CA PRO A 1203 24.59 60.01 -47.12
C PRO A 1203 24.93 61.28 -46.32
N SER A 1204 24.79 61.28 -44.98
CA SER A 1204 25.75 61.78 -43.95
C SER A 1204 25.12 61.70 -42.52
N PRO A 1205 25.85 61.91 -41.40
CA PRO A 1205 26.06 60.87 -40.39
C PRO A 1205 25.51 61.24 -38.99
N PHE A 1206 25.25 60.29 -38.10
CA PHE A 1206 25.60 60.44 -36.67
C PHE A 1206 25.41 59.12 -35.89
N SER A 1207 26.52 58.73 -35.27
CA SER A 1207 26.68 57.90 -34.06
C SER A 1207 26.00 56.52 -33.94
N ARG A 1208 26.86 55.51 -34.17
CA ARG A 1208 27.05 54.32 -33.31
C ARG A 1208 26.62 54.53 -31.84
N SER A 1209 25.89 53.57 -31.27
CA SER A 1209 26.42 52.66 -30.24
C SER A 1209 25.33 51.69 -29.73
N LEU A 1210 25.80 50.49 -29.36
CA LEU A 1210 25.16 49.48 -28.50
C LEU A 1210 24.14 48.51 -29.15
N ARG A 1211 24.70 47.38 -29.58
CA ARG A 1211 24.09 46.05 -29.64
C ARG A 1211 23.82 45.51 -28.22
N PRO A 1212 22.86 44.58 -28.08
CA PRO A 1212 23.22 43.19 -27.77
C PRO A 1212 23.32 42.30 -29.02
#